data_AF-A0A845CDF7-F1
#
_entry.id   AF-A0A845CDF7-F1
#
_cell.length_a   1.000
_cell.length_b   1.000
_cell.length_c   1.000
_cell.angle_alpha   90.00
_cell.angle_beta   90.00
_cell.angle_gamma   90.00
#
_symmetry.space_group_name_H-M   'P 1'
#
loop_
_entity.id
_entity.type
_entity.pdbx_description
1 polymer ?
#
loop_
_entity_poly.entity_id
_entity_poly.type
_entity_poly.pdbx_seq_one_letter_code
_entity_poly.pdbx_strand_id
1 'polypeptide(L)'
;MPQSPVASGGSGPSGADATRSIEPSILTALPHYLPLVVFPLILLGALHGGWWLLPPLVFMSVAGYLDRALGRDGQNMDPSNTPEHRLFWHNLPVWSWSFLWPPTLVFGMWQILVGDQFSIWECVLLAIILTMEAQAVFVVGHEMIHRRTTWERRVGEFLLASVSYPQYATEHVYIHHALVGTPYDVGSAPKGESFWKYFPKEVVHNLISSWEVARERLSRRRLPVWHYDNPFWRYVIGVAFWCGLVFWMGGIWAVPVFIVLGLSCVFSMKMSNYFQHYGLRRVRLDNGRWEKAMPRHSWSADWKFSNWMFFNMQRHADHHAVASRQYPLLQVSGLDESPELPGTYADMMNIVLRPKRWFEKMDPLVDQWREHFYPEIHDWGPYDSPLAAARPDAFDAILEIFGAAPRLAKRIERNPELLDNLQDQEFVDLDLPKGFGPDEEYESIARRGLARVYWTYEMDVPELKGLVAELPVADARETAEIVRNWSNDKAFQIGMHVMRGNLFPAEASTALSNLAEASISTVLASVVADYVDRFGTLSVSGVAAVLLGDLASREAYPGVGIDMLLLHDGRRSGKNEQVCRSFQEALADLAQDSLLFSPVPPGSNAILALPLSELADHARNSTSGDVPALTRARCAFEYEGSDIADRFEEARRQILAECGADESFLARLSGQTRDPAETGVSAYARMRGGLNDVEKAARYLQLSRGGSYLDDPAPSAAAVFDTAGAEPLAQAAIMWRDLQGVMRLVGEEGFDATAAGPKVKALLANACGQEDFDALTSAVAETASRAAERIDTLVPRA
;
A
#
# COMPACT_ATOMS: atom_id res chain seq x y z
N MET A 1 10.55 4.66 44.22
CA MET A 1 10.69 5.77 45.21
C MET A 1 10.93 5.19 46.59
N PRO A 2 11.69 5.90 47.46
CA PRO A 2 11.02 6.84 48.36
C PRO A 2 11.51 8.28 48.16
N GLN A 3 10.57 9.23 48.24
CA GLN A 3 10.79 10.67 48.09
C GLN A 3 11.25 11.31 49.40
N SER A 4 12.01 12.40 49.28
CA SER A 4 12.20 13.46 50.29
C SER A 4 12.72 14.73 49.59
N PRO A 5 12.52 15.94 50.18
CA PRO A 5 11.77 17.01 49.53
C PRO A 5 12.62 18.16 48.95
N VAL A 6 11.93 18.96 48.13
CA VAL A 6 12.37 20.19 47.44
C VAL A 6 12.97 21.21 48.40
N ALA A 7 14.19 21.66 48.10
CA ALA A 7 14.79 22.88 48.63
C ALA A 7 15.14 23.82 47.45
N SER A 8 14.52 24.98 47.47
CA SER A 8 14.72 26.10 46.54
C SER A 8 16.06 26.80 46.73
N GLY A 9 16.69 27.20 45.62
CA GLY A 9 17.67 28.29 45.60
C GLY A 9 19.12 27.87 45.48
N GLY A 10 19.57 27.65 44.24
CA GLY A 10 20.98 27.53 43.89
C GLY A 10 21.13 27.55 42.38
N SER A 11 21.49 28.70 41.82
CA SER A 11 21.89 28.85 40.42
C SER A 11 23.15 28.02 40.14
N GLY A 12 22.97 26.80 39.66
CA GLY A 12 23.97 25.93 39.04
C GLY A 12 23.60 25.66 37.58
N PRO A 13 24.55 25.30 36.71
CA PRO A 13 24.46 25.54 35.28
C PRO A 13 23.36 24.70 34.62
N SER A 14 22.54 25.34 33.79
CA SER A 14 21.65 24.68 32.83
C SER A 14 22.48 23.96 31.77
N GLY A 15 22.92 22.75 32.06
CA GLY A 15 23.58 21.86 31.12
C GLY A 15 22.57 21.02 30.35
N ALA A 16 21.70 21.65 29.57
CA ALA A 16 21.21 21.01 28.36
C ALA A 16 22.40 21.07 27.40
N ASP A 17 22.98 19.93 27.02
CA ASP A 17 24.10 19.86 26.09
C ASP A 17 23.69 20.51 24.76
N ALA A 18 24.00 21.80 24.61
CA ALA A 18 23.65 22.57 23.43
C ALA A 18 24.45 22.01 22.25
N THR A 19 23.74 21.38 21.31
CA THR A 19 24.32 20.93 20.05
C THR A 19 24.99 22.12 19.36
N ARG A 20 26.25 21.95 18.97
CA ARG A 20 27.04 22.99 18.32
C ARG A 20 26.83 22.92 16.82
N SER A 21 26.29 24.00 16.24
CA SER A 21 26.18 24.13 14.80
C SER A 21 27.56 24.31 14.16
N ILE A 22 27.84 23.57 13.09
CA ILE A 22 29.08 23.66 12.31
C ILE A 22 28.77 23.87 10.82
N GLU A 23 29.65 24.59 10.12
CA GLU A 23 29.56 24.79 8.67
C GLU A 23 30.43 23.79 7.89
N PRO A 24 30.05 23.43 6.66
CA PRO A 24 30.84 22.54 5.82
C PRO A 24 32.19 23.17 5.45
N SER A 25 33.28 22.56 5.91
CA SER A 25 34.64 22.94 5.55
C SER A 25 35.58 21.72 5.45
N ILE A 26 36.78 21.91 4.91
CA ILE A 26 37.82 20.87 4.96
C ILE A 26 38.26 20.56 6.40
N LEU A 27 38.20 21.54 7.30
CA LEU A 27 38.58 21.37 8.71
C LEU A 27 37.57 20.47 9.46
N THR A 28 36.28 20.62 9.17
CA THR A 28 35.23 19.75 9.74
C THR A 28 35.23 18.35 9.12
N ALA A 29 35.71 18.21 7.89
CA ALA A 29 35.87 16.92 7.23
C ALA A 29 37.11 16.14 7.72
N LEU A 30 38.19 16.84 8.09
CA LEU A 30 39.51 16.27 8.43
C LEU A 30 39.47 15.06 9.39
N PRO A 31 38.64 15.04 10.45
CA PRO A 31 38.60 13.89 11.35
C PRO A 31 38.20 12.57 10.67
N HIS A 32 37.40 12.61 9.61
CA HIS A 32 36.96 11.44 8.85
C HIS A 32 38.05 10.89 7.90
N TYR A 33 39.16 11.60 7.73
CA TYR A 33 40.34 11.09 7.02
C TYR A 33 41.26 10.28 7.92
N LEU A 34 41.23 10.50 9.24
CA LEU A 34 42.07 9.79 10.20
C LEU A 34 41.93 8.26 10.07
N PRO A 35 40.72 7.69 9.94
CA PRO A 35 40.59 6.24 9.87
C PRO A 35 41.12 5.62 8.57
N LEU A 36 41.36 6.41 7.51
CA LEU A 36 42.03 5.93 6.30
C LEU A 36 43.47 5.45 6.55
N VAL A 37 44.07 5.82 7.69
CA VAL A 37 45.38 5.29 8.13
C VAL A 37 45.36 3.77 8.28
N VAL A 38 44.20 3.13 8.45
CA VAL A 38 44.11 1.67 8.51
C VAL A 38 44.64 1.00 7.23
N PHE A 39 44.43 1.58 6.06
CA PHE A 39 44.88 1.01 4.78
C PHE A 39 46.40 0.86 4.66
N PRO A 40 47.22 1.91 4.87
CA PRO A 40 48.67 1.74 4.88
C PRO A 40 49.15 0.83 6.02
N LEU A 41 48.46 0.78 7.17
CA LEU A 41 48.80 -0.17 8.24
C LEU A 41 48.56 -1.62 7.82
N ILE A 42 47.42 -1.91 7.17
CA ILE A 42 47.13 -3.23 6.59
C ILE A 42 48.16 -3.58 5.52
N LEU A 43 48.51 -2.64 4.65
CA LEU A 43 49.51 -2.86 3.61
C LEU A 43 50.88 -3.22 4.21
N LEU A 44 51.35 -2.48 5.22
CA LEU A 44 52.60 -2.80 5.92
C LEU A 44 52.55 -4.17 6.61
N GLY A 45 51.42 -4.50 7.24
CA GLY A 45 51.19 -5.82 7.82
C GLY A 45 51.24 -6.94 6.77
N ALA A 46 50.59 -6.74 5.63
CA ALA A 46 50.56 -7.69 4.52
C ALA A 46 51.89 -7.78 3.74
N LEU A 47 52.77 -6.78 3.83
CA LEU A 47 54.10 -6.81 3.23
C LEU A 47 55.15 -7.45 4.14
N HIS A 48 55.07 -7.24 5.46
CA HIS A 48 56.16 -7.59 6.37
C HIS A 48 55.82 -8.68 7.39
N GLY A 49 54.53 -8.98 7.62
CA GLY A 49 54.12 -9.96 8.62
C GLY A 49 54.56 -9.63 10.05
N GLY A 50 54.58 -10.65 10.91
CA GLY A 50 55.03 -10.56 12.30
C GLY A 50 54.37 -9.42 13.07
N TRP A 51 55.20 -8.59 13.72
CA TRP A 51 54.73 -7.46 14.53
C TRP A 51 54.00 -6.37 13.73
N TRP A 52 54.17 -6.32 12.39
CA TRP A 52 53.47 -5.35 11.54
C TRP A 52 51.97 -5.63 11.39
N LEU A 53 51.49 -6.82 11.79
CA LEU A 53 50.06 -7.13 11.86
C LEU A 53 49.38 -6.53 13.10
N LEU A 54 50.13 -6.14 14.14
CA LEU A 54 49.55 -5.61 15.37
C LEU A 54 48.97 -4.18 15.23
N PRO A 55 49.64 -3.21 14.58
CA PRO A 55 49.10 -1.86 14.45
C PRO A 55 47.68 -1.77 13.86
N PRO A 56 47.34 -2.40 12.71
CA PRO A 56 45.97 -2.34 12.18
C PRO A 56 44.98 -3.03 13.13
N LEU A 57 45.35 -4.16 13.73
CA LEU A 57 44.51 -4.86 14.71
C LEU A 57 44.20 -3.98 15.93
N VAL A 58 45.23 -3.36 16.52
CA VAL A 58 45.09 -2.48 17.67
C VAL A 58 44.24 -1.27 17.31
N PHE A 59 44.51 -0.63 16.17
CA PHE A 59 43.77 0.54 15.70
C PHE A 59 42.24 0.30 15.68
N MET A 60 41.82 -0.83 15.14
CA MET A 60 40.39 -1.19 15.08
C MET A 60 39.84 -1.65 16.44
N SER A 61 40.67 -2.27 17.29
CA SER A 61 40.24 -2.81 18.58
C SER A 61 40.09 -1.75 19.68
N VAL A 62 40.74 -0.60 19.55
CA VAL A 62 40.76 0.44 20.60
C VAL A 62 39.63 1.46 20.50
N ALA A 63 38.72 1.35 19.52
CA ALA A 63 37.68 2.35 19.25
C ALA A 63 36.86 2.71 20.50
N GLY A 64 36.35 1.71 21.24
CA GLY A 64 35.56 1.96 22.46
C GLY A 64 36.35 2.59 23.62
N TYR A 65 37.67 2.44 23.67
CA TYR A 65 38.50 3.15 24.65
C TYR A 65 38.74 4.60 24.23
N LEU A 66 38.95 4.84 22.93
CA LEU A 66 39.08 6.17 22.37
C LEU A 66 37.79 6.97 22.50
N ASP A 67 36.62 6.34 22.30
CA ASP A 67 35.32 6.96 22.52
C ASP A 67 35.14 7.45 23.95
N ARG A 68 35.51 6.64 24.95
CA ARG A 68 35.47 7.06 26.36
C ARG A 68 36.45 8.18 26.67
N ALA A 69 37.61 8.21 26.02
CA ALA A 69 38.63 9.22 26.23
C ALA A 69 38.28 10.56 25.54
N LEU A 70 37.68 10.51 24.35
CA LEU A 70 37.37 11.68 23.52
C LEU A 70 35.96 12.24 23.79
N GLY A 71 35.06 11.44 24.36
CA GLY A 71 33.70 11.83 24.73
C GLY A 71 32.71 11.84 23.56
N ARG A 72 31.65 12.62 23.72
CA ARG A 72 30.60 12.83 22.70
C ARG A 72 31.04 13.87 21.67
N ASP A 73 30.49 13.83 20.46
CA ASP A 73 30.82 14.79 19.41
C ASP A 73 30.05 16.12 19.55
N GLY A 74 28.72 16.03 19.66
CA GLY A 74 27.79 17.12 19.93
C GLY A 74 27.65 18.15 18.81
N GLN A 75 28.13 17.84 17.60
CA GLN A 75 28.19 18.77 16.47
C GLN A 75 27.18 18.42 15.37
N ASN A 76 26.39 19.40 14.94
CA ASN A 76 25.40 19.25 13.88
C ASN A 76 25.67 20.23 12.72
N MET A 77 25.57 19.74 11.48
CA MET A 77 25.61 20.59 10.29
C MET A 77 24.19 20.82 9.79
N ASP A 78 23.80 22.07 9.51
CA ASP A 78 22.43 22.40 9.13
C ASP A 78 22.07 21.82 7.74
N PRO A 79 21.12 20.87 7.65
CA PRO A 79 20.72 20.29 6.37
C PRO A 79 19.96 21.26 5.46
N SER A 80 19.27 22.26 6.02
CA SER A 80 18.45 23.20 5.25
C SER A 80 19.30 24.20 4.45
N ASN A 81 20.47 24.56 4.98
CA ASN A 81 21.37 25.55 4.41
C ASN A 81 22.63 24.94 3.75
N THR A 82 22.76 23.61 3.74
CA THR A 82 23.94 22.92 3.20
C THR A 82 23.60 22.09 1.95
N PRO A 83 23.78 22.64 0.73
CA PRO A 83 23.59 21.88 -0.49
C PRO A 83 24.71 20.86 -0.71
N GLU A 84 24.40 19.73 -1.36
CA GLU A 84 25.30 18.58 -1.52
C GLU A 84 26.67 18.92 -2.15
N HIS A 85 26.75 19.90 -3.05
CA HIS A 85 28.01 20.29 -3.69
C HIS A 85 29.05 20.84 -2.71
N ARG A 86 28.62 21.35 -1.53
CA ARG A 86 29.52 21.80 -0.46
C ARG A 86 30.11 20.65 0.36
N LEU A 87 29.59 19.43 0.20
CA LEU A 87 30.02 18.25 0.94
C LEU A 87 31.16 17.48 0.26
N PHE A 88 31.77 18.01 -0.80
CA PHE A 88 32.87 17.35 -1.53
C PHE A 88 33.97 16.81 -0.60
N TRP A 89 34.46 17.64 0.32
CA TRP A 89 35.51 17.24 1.28
C TRP A 89 35.05 16.18 2.27
N HIS A 90 33.76 16.12 2.60
CA HIS A 90 33.21 15.09 3.47
C HIS A 90 32.96 13.78 2.71
N ASN A 91 32.65 13.84 1.42
CA ASN A 91 32.45 12.66 0.59
C ASN A 91 33.76 12.00 0.14
N LEU A 92 34.85 12.77 0.05
CA LEU A 92 36.15 12.26 -0.41
C LEU A 92 36.71 11.10 0.45
N PRO A 93 36.61 11.10 1.80
CA PRO A 93 36.97 9.94 2.62
C PRO A 93 36.13 8.68 2.32
N VAL A 94 34.82 8.84 2.17
CA VAL A 94 33.91 7.72 1.81
C VAL A 94 34.34 7.11 0.49
N TRP A 95 34.55 7.93 -0.55
CA TRP A 95 35.01 7.46 -1.85
C TRP A 95 36.41 6.84 -1.79
N SER A 96 37.34 7.45 -1.05
CA SER A 96 38.69 6.93 -0.87
C SER A 96 38.64 5.53 -0.25
N TRP A 97 37.82 5.33 0.77
CA TRP A 97 37.59 4.03 1.39
C TRP A 97 37.05 3.00 0.40
N SER A 98 36.06 3.38 -0.41
CA SER A 98 35.45 2.53 -1.43
C SER A 98 36.45 2.07 -2.49
N PHE A 99 37.42 2.91 -2.87
CA PHE A 99 38.41 2.57 -3.90
C PHE A 99 39.67 1.90 -3.32
N LEU A 100 40.02 2.16 -2.06
CA LEU A 100 41.15 1.51 -1.39
C LEU A 100 40.83 0.08 -0.93
N TRP A 101 39.55 -0.22 -0.62
CA TRP A 101 39.16 -1.55 -0.15
C TRP A 101 39.42 -2.67 -1.16
N PRO A 102 38.90 -2.64 -2.42
CA PRO A 102 39.10 -3.75 -3.34
C PRO A 102 40.57 -4.17 -3.55
N PRO A 103 41.53 -3.27 -3.83
CA PRO A 103 42.92 -3.67 -3.97
C PRO A 103 43.53 -4.17 -2.65
N THR A 104 43.12 -3.62 -1.50
CA THR A 104 43.60 -4.08 -0.18
C THR A 104 43.12 -5.49 0.12
N LEU A 105 41.84 -5.79 -0.11
CA LEU A 105 41.27 -7.12 0.04
C LEU A 105 41.96 -8.12 -0.92
N VAL A 106 42.09 -7.77 -2.19
CA VAL A 106 42.77 -8.62 -3.20
C VAL A 106 44.21 -8.92 -2.81
N PHE A 107 44.97 -7.90 -2.41
CA PHE A 107 46.36 -8.08 -1.99
C PHE A 107 46.46 -8.91 -0.71
N GLY A 108 45.63 -8.64 0.30
CA GLY A 108 45.60 -9.41 1.53
C GLY A 108 45.23 -10.88 1.30
N MET A 109 44.21 -11.15 0.47
CA MET A 109 43.86 -12.52 0.07
C MET A 109 44.98 -13.21 -0.70
N TRP A 110 45.68 -12.49 -1.58
CA TRP A 110 46.85 -13.02 -2.29
C TRP A 110 47.94 -13.47 -1.30
N GLN A 111 48.24 -12.64 -0.29
CA GLN A 111 49.23 -13.00 0.74
C GLN A 111 48.81 -14.22 1.56
N ILE A 112 47.51 -14.38 1.84
CA ILE A 112 46.98 -15.52 2.60
C ILE A 112 46.95 -16.81 1.77
N LEU A 113 46.54 -16.73 0.51
CA LEU A 113 46.19 -17.90 -0.31
C LEU A 113 47.29 -18.34 -1.27
N VAL A 114 48.16 -17.43 -1.70
CA VAL A 114 49.20 -17.67 -2.71
C VAL A 114 50.60 -17.42 -2.16
N GLY A 115 50.74 -16.42 -1.28
CA GLY A 115 52.02 -16.10 -0.64
C GLY A 115 52.55 -17.25 0.23
N ASP A 116 53.87 -17.40 0.26
CA ASP A 116 54.59 -18.38 1.08
C ASP A 116 55.32 -17.74 2.28
N GLN A 117 55.22 -16.43 2.43
CA GLN A 117 55.95 -15.65 3.44
C GLN A 117 55.36 -15.73 4.85
N PHE A 118 54.09 -16.14 5.00
CA PHE A 118 53.37 -16.12 6.28
C PHE A 118 53.16 -17.51 6.86
N SER A 119 53.33 -17.59 8.18
CA SER A 119 52.85 -18.71 8.96
C SER A 119 51.32 -18.76 8.99
N ILE A 120 50.75 -19.91 9.32
CA ILE A 120 49.28 -20.07 9.42
C ILE A 120 48.65 -19.08 10.40
N TRP A 121 49.34 -18.72 11.48
CA TRP A 121 48.86 -17.75 12.47
C TRP A 121 48.83 -16.33 11.92
N GLU A 122 49.83 -15.95 11.13
CA GLU A 122 49.87 -14.66 10.45
C GLU A 122 48.76 -14.57 9.38
N CYS A 123 48.52 -15.65 8.65
CA CYS A 123 47.38 -15.74 7.72
C CYS A 123 46.04 -15.58 8.43
N VAL A 124 45.83 -16.27 9.56
CA VAL A 124 44.61 -16.14 10.37
C VAL A 124 44.47 -14.71 10.91
N LEU A 125 45.56 -14.11 11.39
CA LEU A 125 45.54 -12.75 11.93
C LEU A 125 45.23 -11.72 10.85
N LEU A 126 45.84 -11.85 9.66
CA LEU A 126 45.54 -11.00 8.51
C LEU A 126 44.09 -11.19 8.04
N ALA A 127 43.56 -12.42 8.06
CA ALA A 127 42.15 -12.68 7.75
C ALA A 127 41.21 -11.98 8.74
N ILE A 128 41.52 -11.99 10.05
CA ILE A 128 40.77 -11.25 11.07
C ILE A 128 40.83 -9.75 10.80
N ILE A 129 42.02 -9.20 10.51
CA ILE A 129 42.21 -7.78 10.20
C ILE A 129 41.37 -7.37 8.98
N LEU A 130 41.42 -8.14 7.89
CA LEU A 130 40.61 -7.89 6.70
C LEU A 130 39.11 -8.01 7.00
N THR A 131 38.71 -8.92 7.88
CA THR A 131 37.30 -9.09 8.27
C THR A 131 36.81 -7.91 9.11
N MET A 132 37.62 -7.40 10.03
CA MET A 132 37.29 -6.19 10.81
C MET A 132 37.20 -4.97 9.89
N GLU A 133 38.13 -4.83 8.94
CA GLU A 133 38.09 -3.76 7.95
C GLU A 133 36.86 -3.89 7.03
N ALA A 134 36.48 -5.10 6.64
CA ALA A 134 35.27 -5.36 5.87
C ALA A 134 33.99 -4.91 6.59
N GLN A 135 33.97 -4.90 7.93
CA GLN A 135 32.85 -4.36 8.72
C GLN A 135 32.77 -2.84 8.60
N ALA A 136 33.89 -2.13 8.64
CA ALA A 136 33.93 -0.68 8.39
C ALA A 136 33.52 -0.37 6.94
N VAL A 137 33.99 -1.16 5.98
CA VAL A 137 33.61 -1.04 4.57
C VAL A 137 32.12 -1.33 4.35
N PHE A 138 31.50 -2.20 5.16
CA PHE A 138 30.06 -2.42 5.10
C PHE A 138 29.29 -1.12 5.38
N VAL A 139 29.73 -0.32 6.35
CA VAL A 139 29.14 0.99 6.68
C VAL A 139 29.31 1.96 5.50
N VAL A 140 30.47 1.97 4.85
CA VAL A 140 30.69 2.74 3.61
C VAL A 140 29.75 2.28 2.50
N GLY A 141 29.61 0.97 2.31
CA GLY A 141 28.68 0.39 1.34
C GLY A 141 27.23 0.77 1.62
N HIS A 142 26.81 0.76 2.89
CA HIS A 142 25.50 1.24 3.35
C HIS A 142 25.29 2.72 3.03
N GLU A 143 26.25 3.59 3.32
CA GLU A 143 26.13 5.02 2.97
C GLU A 143 26.01 5.21 1.44
N MET A 144 26.75 4.43 0.66
CA MET A 144 26.76 4.53 -0.80
C MET A 144 25.44 4.08 -1.46
N ILE A 145 24.74 3.09 -0.90
CA ILE A 145 23.45 2.63 -1.46
C ILE A 145 22.31 3.65 -1.25
N HIS A 146 22.45 4.57 -0.29
CA HIS A 146 21.51 5.69 -0.07
C HIS A 146 21.77 6.89 -0.98
N ARG A 147 22.91 6.92 -1.70
CA ARG A 147 23.26 8.05 -2.57
C ARG A 147 22.34 8.16 -3.79
N ARG A 148 22.08 9.41 -4.21
CA ARG A 148 21.23 9.71 -5.38
C ARG A 148 21.88 9.25 -6.68
N THR A 149 23.19 9.43 -6.81
CA THR A 149 23.90 9.12 -8.06
C THR A 149 23.98 7.60 -8.28
N THR A 150 23.79 7.18 -9.53
CA THR A 150 23.72 5.76 -9.85
C THR A 150 25.07 5.06 -9.66
N TRP A 151 26.19 5.73 -9.97
CA TRP A 151 27.52 5.14 -9.86
C TRP A 151 27.89 4.85 -8.40
N GLU A 152 27.54 5.75 -7.47
CA GLU A 152 27.79 5.53 -6.03
C GLU A 152 27.03 4.29 -5.55
N ARG A 153 25.75 4.17 -5.92
CA ARG A 153 24.95 2.98 -5.59
C ARG A 153 25.54 1.70 -6.16
N ARG A 154 26.05 1.72 -7.41
CA ARG A 154 26.70 0.53 -8.01
C ARG A 154 27.99 0.15 -7.27
N VAL A 155 28.79 1.13 -6.85
CA VAL A 155 29.99 0.88 -6.04
C VAL A 155 29.60 0.33 -4.68
N GLY A 156 28.59 0.90 -4.00
CA GLY A 156 28.08 0.40 -2.73
C GLY A 156 27.66 -1.07 -2.79
N GLU A 157 26.90 -1.46 -3.81
CA GLU A 157 26.52 -2.87 -4.02
C GLU A 157 27.72 -3.78 -4.30
N PHE A 158 28.74 -3.29 -5.03
CA PHE A 158 29.96 -4.04 -5.28
C PHE A 158 30.79 -4.26 -4.00
N LEU A 159 30.82 -3.27 -3.11
CA LEU A 159 31.43 -3.39 -1.77
C LEU A 159 30.67 -4.41 -0.91
N LEU A 160 29.34 -4.35 -0.88
CA LEU A 160 28.51 -5.32 -0.15
C LEU A 160 28.64 -6.74 -0.72
N ALA A 161 28.88 -6.88 -2.02
CA ALA A 161 29.19 -8.17 -2.64
C ALA A 161 30.52 -8.77 -2.15
N SER A 162 31.48 -7.94 -1.71
CA SER A 162 32.76 -8.42 -1.17
C SER A 162 32.65 -9.15 0.17
N VAL A 163 31.50 -9.04 0.84
CA VAL A 163 31.15 -9.85 2.02
C VAL A 163 30.01 -10.84 1.75
N SER A 164 29.72 -11.10 0.48
CA SER A 164 28.66 -12.01 0.02
C SER A 164 27.23 -11.62 0.45
N TYR A 165 26.95 -10.32 0.66
CA TYR A 165 25.63 -9.85 1.09
C TYR A 165 25.13 -8.59 0.36
N PRO A 166 25.17 -8.54 -0.99
CA PRO A 166 24.76 -7.36 -1.76
C PRO A 166 23.25 -7.06 -1.73
N GLN A 167 22.41 -8.07 -1.45
CA GLN A 167 20.96 -7.91 -1.35
C GLN A 167 20.53 -6.96 -0.22
N TYR A 168 21.40 -6.68 0.74
CA TYR A 168 21.20 -5.64 1.75
C TYR A 168 20.85 -4.28 1.12
N ALA A 169 21.34 -4.00 -0.09
CA ALA A 169 20.99 -2.79 -0.81
C ALA A 169 19.49 -2.71 -1.16
N THR A 170 18.83 -3.84 -1.42
CA THR A 170 17.39 -3.86 -1.64
C THR A 170 16.63 -3.86 -0.32
N GLU A 171 17.00 -4.74 0.60
CA GLU A 171 16.41 -4.83 1.95
C GLU A 171 16.39 -3.47 2.64
N HIS A 172 17.57 -2.88 2.84
CA HIS A 172 17.71 -1.73 3.73
C HIS A 172 16.98 -0.50 3.17
N VAL A 173 17.11 -0.27 1.85
CA VAL A 173 16.58 0.93 1.18
C VAL A 173 15.07 0.87 0.99
N TYR A 174 14.53 -0.28 0.56
CA TYR A 174 13.14 -0.37 0.10
C TYR A 174 12.21 -1.06 1.10
N ILE A 175 12.74 -1.78 2.08
CA ILE A 175 11.94 -2.55 3.04
C ILE A 175 12.12 -1.96 4.42
N HIS A 176 13.33 -2.07 4.97
CA HIS A 176 13.59 -1.74 6.35
C HIS A 176 13.31 -0.26 6.64
N HIS A 177 13.78 0.69 5.83
CA HIS A 177 13.43 2.12 6.02
C HIS A 177 11.93 2.43 5.95
N ALA A 178 11.17 1.71 5.12
CA ALA A 178 9.73 1.92 5.00
C ALA A 178 8.97 1.37 6.22
N LEU A 179 9.41 0.21 6.72
CA LEU A 179 8.73 -0.56 7.74
C LEU A 179 9.35 -0.43 9.14
N VAL A 180 10.50 0.25 9.29
CA VAL A 180 11.24 0.37 10.56
C VAL A 180 10.31 0.75 11.70
N GLY A 181 10.44 0.10 12.86
CA GLY A 181 9.60 0.32 14.04
C GLY A 181 8.19 -0.26 13.92
N THR A 182 7.77 -0.79 12.77
CA THR A 182 6.50 -1.52 12.65
C THR A 182 6.71 -3.01 12.95
N PRO A 183 5.65 -3.76 13.31
CA PRO A 183 5.73 -5.20 13.49
C PRO A 183 6.08 -5.96 12.21
N TYR A 184 5.91 -5.36 11.02
CA TYR A 184 6.24 -5.97 9.73
C TYR A 184 7.72 -5.88 9.38
N ASP A 185 8.48 -4.99 10.04
CA ASP A 185 9.93 -4.94 9.90
C ASP A 185 10.59 -5.95 10.84
N VAL A 186 11.12 -7.01 10.25
CA VAL A 186 11.84 -8.06 10.98
C VAL A 186 13.11 -7.51 11.62
N GLY A 187 13.66 -6.42 11.05
CA GLY A 187 14.82 -5.70 11.54
C GLY A 187 14.60 -5.04 12.90
N SER A 188 13.34 -4.73 13.23
CA SER A 188 12.91 -4.11 14.48
C SER A 188 12.44 -5.19 15.48
N ALA A 189 13.39 -5.70 16.26
CA ALA A 189 13.14 -6.76 17.24
C ALA A 189 12.20 -6.29 18.38
N PRO A 190 11.13 -7.04 18.73
CA PRO A 190 10.30 -6.72 19.89
C PRO A 190 11.08 -6.83 21.21
N LYS A 191 10.58 -6.12 22.22
CA LYS A 191 11.10 -6.23 23.59
C LYS A 191 11.04 -7.70 24.05
N GLY A 192 12.10 -8.16 24.71
CA GLY A 192 12.26 -9.54 25.17
C GLY A 192 12.69 -10.58 24.11
N GLU A 193 12.74 -10.26 22.81
CA GLU A 193 13.30 -11.19 21.81
C GLU A 193 14.82 -11.17 21.86
N SER A 194 15.49 -12.32 22.03
CA SER A 194 16.96 -12.39 22.05
C SER A 194 17.57 -12.32 20.65
N PHE A 195 18.80 -11.81 20.55
CA PHE A 195 19.57 -11.80 19.28
C PHE A 195 19.63 -13.18 18.59
N TRP A 196 19.78 -14.27 19.34
CA TRP A 196 19.84 -15.64 18.80
C TRP A 196 18.54 -16.07 18.11
N LYS A 197 17.40 -15.52 18.52
CA LYS A 197 16.09 -15.76 17.89
C LYS A 197 15.85 -14.82 16.72
N TYR A 198 16.28 -13.56 16.86
CA TYR A 198 16.21 -12.52 15.84
C TYR A 198 17.04 -12.85 14.58
N PHE A 199 18.32 -13.19 14.76
CA PHE A 199 19.30 -13.27 13.67
C PHE A 199 18.93 -14.22 12.51
N PRO A 200 18.58 -15.51 12.75
CA PRO A 200 18.26 -16.41 11.63
C PRO A 200 16.98 -16.00 10.90
N LYS A 201 15.98 -15.48 11.64
CA LYS A 201 14.71 -14.98 11.09
C LYS A 201 14.96 -13.79 10.17
N GLU A 202 15.74 -12.83 10.65
CA GLU A 202 16.13 -11.61 9.93
C GLU A 202 16.85 -11.93 8.62
N VAL A 203 17.90 -12.76 8.65
CA VAL A 203 18.70 -13.07 7.46
C VAL A 203 17.88 -13.76 6.36
N VAL A 204 17.02 -14.71 6.74
CA VAL A 204 16.17 -15.45 5.80
C VAL A 204 15.08 -14.56 5.22
N HIS A 205 14.38 -13.82 6.08
CA HIS A 205 13.29 -12.94 5.64
C HIS A 205 13.81 -11.87 4.68
N ASN A 206 14.91 -11.21 5.01
CA ASN A 206 15.47 -10.14 4.19
C ASN A 206 15.86 -10.60 2.78
N LEU A 207 16.35 -11.84 2.64
CA LEU A 207 16.65 -12.41 1.33
C LEU A 207 15.38 -12.64 0.51
N ILE A 208 14.35 -13.23 1.11
CA ILE A 208 13.07 -13.53 0.46
C ILE A 208 12.37 -12.23 0.06
N SER A 209 12.19 -11.31 1.02
CA SER A 209 11.48 -10.05 0.79
C SER A 209 12.21 -9.13 -0.17
N SER A 210 13.55 -9.15 -0.18
CA SER A 210 14.32 -8.42 -1.21
C SER A 210 14.01 -8.93 -2.62
N TRP A 211 13.87 -10.24 -2.80
CA TRP A 211 13.49 -10.83 -4.09
C TRP A 211 12.05 -10.46 -4.48
N GLU A 212 11.12 -10.51 -3.53
CA GLU A 212 9.72 -10.16 -3.73
C GLU A 212 9.56 -8.69 -4.15
N VAL A 213 10.21 -7.77 -3.44
CA VAL A 213 10.20 -6.33 -3.79
C VAL A 213 10.86 -6.06 -5.14
N ALA A 214 11.96 -6.76 -5.47
CA ALA A 214 12.57 -6.64 -6.79
C ALA A 214 11.62 -7.11 -7.89
N ARG A 215 10.92 -8.23 -7.69
CA ARG A 215 9.90 -8.76 -8.61
C ARG A 215 8.73 -7.78 -8.76
N GLU A 216 8.22 -7.24 -7.66
CA GLU A 216 7.08 -6.33 -7.68
C GLU A 216 7.40 -5.02 -8.40
N ARG A 217 8.59 -4.45 -8.19
CA ARG A 217 9.01 -3.24 -8.89
C ARG A 217 9.16 -3.45 -10.40
N LEU A 218 9.51 -4.67 -10.84
CA LEU A 218 9.51 -5.04 -12.26
C LEU A 218 8.09 -5.23 -12.79
N SER A 219 7.19 -5.88 -12.03
CA SER A 219 5.79 -6.08 -12.44
C SER A 219 5.04 -4.75 -12.59
N ARG A 220 5.26 -3.78 -11.69
CA ARG A 220 4.73 -2.40 -11.81
C ARG A 220 5.18 -1.71 -13.12
N ARG A 221 6.35 -2.08 -13.65
CA ARG A 221 6.89 -1.62 -14.95
C ARG A 221 6.53 -2.55 -16.13
N ARG A 222 5.71 -3.58 -15.91
CA ARG A 222 5.34 -4.63 -16.88
C ARG A 222 6.55 -5.38 -17.46
N LEU A 223 7.61 -5.53 -16.67
CA LEU A 223 8.82 -6.26 -17.06
C LEU A 223 8.85 -7.67 -16.43
N PRO A 224 9.35 -8.70 -17.13
CA PRO A 224 9.51 -10.02 -16.54
C PRO A 224 10.61 -10.02 -15.47
N VAL A 225 10.54 -10.96 -14.53
CA VAL A 225 11.55 -11.12 -13.45
C VAL A 225 12.98 -11.33 -13.97
N TRP A 226 13.13 -11.84 -15.18
CA TRP A 226 14.41 -12.10 -15.84
C TRP A 226 14.99 -10.87 -16.54
N HIS A 227 14.30 -9.72 -16.54
CA HIS A 227 14.78 -8.49 -17.17
C HIS A 227 16.10 -8.03 -16.55
N TYR A 228 16.99 -7.42 -17.35
CA TYR A 228 18.32 -6.99 -16.91
C TYR A 228 18.29 -5.90 -15.82
N ASP A 229 17.18 -5.17 -15.70
CA ASP A 229 16.95 -4.22 -14.61
C ASP A 229 16.78 -4.88 -13.23
N ASN A 230 16.61 -6.21 -13.17
CA ASN A 230 16.56 -6.91 -11.89
C ASN A 230 17.89 -6.75 -11.14
N PRO A 231 17.89 -6.13 -9.94
CA PRO A 231 19.12 -5.90 -9.18
C PRO A 231 19.86 -7.20 -8.84
N PHE A 232 19.18 -8.35 -8.75
CA PHE A 232 19.78 -9.64 -8.42
C PHE A 232 20.81 -10.12 -9.44
N TRP A 233 20.74 -9.70 -10.71
CA TRP A 233 21.80 -10.00 -11.66
C TRP A 233 23.12 -9.37 -11.25
N ARG A 234 23.08 -8.12 -10.80
CA ARG A 234 24.28 -7.41 -10.31
C ARG A 234 24.79 -8.03 -9.01
N TYR A 235 23.89 -8.45 -8.14
CA TYR A 235 24.23 -9.14 -6.89
C TYR A 235 24.95 -10.46 -7.16
N VAL A 236 24.39 -11.31 -8.03
CA VAL A 236 24.98 -12.60 -8.40
C VAL A 236 26.31 -12.39 -9.11
N ILE A 237 26.41 -11.44 -10.06
CA ILE A 237 27.66 -11.14 -10.76
C ILE A 237 28.74 -10.65 -9.77
N GLY A 238 28.39 -9.76 -8.83
CA GLY A 238 29.33 -9.25 -7.83
C GLY A 238 29.85 -10.36 -6.91
N VAL A 239 28.96 -11.21 -6.40
CA VAL A 239 29.35 -12.35 -5.55
C VAL A 239 30.17 -13.36 -6.34
N ALA A 240 29.76 -13.68 -7.57
CA ALA A 240 30.49 -14.59 -8.46
C ALA A 240 31.88 -14.05 -8.80
N PHE A 241 32.04 -12.73 -8.98
CA PHE A 241 33.33 -12.10 -9.19
C PHE A 241 34.27 -12.32 -7.99
N TRP A 242 33.81 -12.00 -6.77
CA TRP A 242 34.63 -12.16 -5.56
C TRP A 242 34.96 -13.63 -5.26
N CYS A 243 33.96 -14.51 -5.31
CA CYS A 243 34.16 -15.96 -5.12
C CYS A 243 35.04 -16.56 -6.22
N GLY A 244 34.90 -16.11 -7.47
CA GLY A 244 35.72 -16.55 -8.60
C GLY A 244 37.17 -16.13 -8.46
N LEU A 245 37.42 -14.92 -7.95
CA LEU A 245 38.77 -14.42 -7.67
C LEU A 245 39.45 -15.23 -6.56
N VAL A 246 38.72 -15.51 -5.47
CA VAL A 246 39.20 -16.35 -4.37
C VAL A 246 39.46 -17.79 -4.84
N PHE A 247 38.56 -18.35 -5.65
CA PHE A 247 38.74 -19.67 -6.26
C PHE A 247 39.99 -19.73 -7.13
N TRP A 248 40.23 -18.70 -7.94
CA TRP A 248 41.40 -18.61 -8.80
C TRP A 248 42.72 -18.55 -8.00
N MET A 249 42.72 -17.90 -6.83
CA MET A 249 43.91 -17.79 -5.96
C MET A 249 44.16 -19.05 -5.12
N GLY A 250 43.15 -19.52 -4.39
CA GLY A 250 43.31 -20.54 -3.34
C GLY A 250 42.57 -21.86 -3.60
N GLY A 251 41.94 -22.01 -4.77
CA GLY A 251 41.17 -23.19 -5.14
C GLY A 251 39.82 -23.30 -4.43
N ILE A 252 39.17 -24.46 -4.57
CA ILE A 252 37.78 -24.69 -4.13
C ILE A 252 37.58 -24.49 -2.62
N TRP A 253 38.59 -24.77 -1.80
CA TRP A 253 38.51 -24.66 -0.33
C TRP A 253 38.63 -23.23 0.19
N ALA A 254 39.18 -22.30 -0.61
CA ALA A 254 39.26 -20.89 -0.23
C ALA A 254 37.89 -20.20 -0.27
N VAL A 255 37.01 -20.61 -1.18
CA VAL A 255 35.66 -20.05 -1.35
C VAL A 255 34.79 -20.19 -0.08
N PRO A 256 34.60 -21.38 0.52
CA PRO A 256 33.80 -21.48 1.75
C PRO A 256 34.40 -20.71 2.92
N VAL A 257 35.73 -20.63 3.04
CA VAL A 257 36.39 -19.80 4.07
C VAL A 257 36.07 -18.33 3.87
N PHE A 258 36.17 -17.82 2.63
CA PHE A 258 35.81 -16.45 2.30
C PHE A 258 34.33 -16.15 2.61
N ILE A 259 33.42 -17.06 2.27
CA ILE A 259 32.00 -16.92 2.59
C ILE A 259 31.79 -16.88 4.11
N VAL A 260 32.45 -17.74 4.89
CA VAL A 260 32.34 -17.74 6.36
C VAL A 260 32.85 -16.42 6.96
N LEU A 261 33.95 -15.88 6.47
CA LEU A 261 34.46 -14.57 6.90
C LEU A 261 33.49 -13.44 6.53
N GLY A 262 32.94 -13.45 5.31
CA GLY A 262 31.89 -12.52 4.89
C GLY A 262 30.64 -12.61 5.78
N LEU A 263 30.17 -13.81 6.09
CA LEU A 263 29.04 -14.04 6.99
C LEU A 263 29.32 -13.56 8.42
N SER A 264 30.58 -13.57 8.89
CA SER A 264 30.93 -12.99 10.18
C SER A 264 30.82 -11.45 10.21
N CYS A 265 31.06 -10.79 9.07
CA CYS A 265 30.77 -9.37 8.89
C CYS A 265 29.25 -9.12 8.95
N VAL A 266 28.46 -9.93 8.22
CA VAL A 266 26.98 -9.84 8.25
C VAL A 266 26.43 -10.07 9.66
N PHE A 267 26.97 -11.06 10.39
CA PHE A 267 26.62 -11.33 11.78
C PHE A 267 26.85 -10.11 12.67
N SER A 268 28.01 -9.46 12.52
CA SER A 268 28.37 -8.25 13.28
C SER A 268 27.48 -7.07 12.93
N MET A 269 27.17 -6.87 11.65
CA MET A 269 26.23 -5.83 11.23
C MET A 269 24.82 -6.07 11.79
N LYS A 270 24.32 -7.32 11.74
CA LYS A 270 23.00 -7.64 12.28
C LYS A 270 22.95 -7.50 13.80
N MET A 271 24.07 -7.67 14.52
CA MET A 271 24.15 -7.29 15.93
C MET A 271 23.93 -5.79 16.14
N SER A 272 24.54 -4.92 15.32
CA SER A 272 24.28 -3.48 15.40
C SER A 272 22.85 -3.12 15.08
N ASN A 273 22.31 -3.67 13.98
CA ASN A 273 20.93 -3.44 13.58
C ASN A 273 19.96 -3.81 14.71
N TYR A 274 20.18 -4.96 15.34
CA TYR A 274 19.37 -5.42 16.46
C TYR A 274 19.38 -4.44 17.63
N PHE A 275 20.55 -4.00 18.12
CA PHE A 275 20.55 -3.07 19.25
C PHE A 275 20.08 -1.67 18.89
N GLN A 276 20.21 -1.25 17.63
CA GLN A 276 19.74 0.03 17.13
C GLN A 276 18.21 0.10 17.04
N HIS A 277 17.52 -1.03 16.85
CA HIS A 277 16.06 -1.09 16.73
C HIS A 277 15.35 -1.89 17.83
N TYR A 278 16.07 -2.20 18.92
CA TYR A 278 15.54 -3.08 19.96
C TYR A 278 14.37 -2.45 20.72
N GLY A 279 13.19 -3.09 20.66
CA GLY A 279 12.02 -2.80 21.49
C GLY A 279 11.26 -1.52 21.16
N LEU A 280 11.79 -0.66 20.28
CA LEU A 280 11.15 0.60 19.88
C LEU A 280 10.13 0.35 18.76
N ARG A 281 8.96 0.96 18.87
CA ARG A 281 7.83 0.76 17.96
C ARG A 281 7.23 2.09 17.51
N ARG A 282 6.76 2.11 16.28
CA ARG A 282 5.79 3.10 15.77
C ARG A 282 4.42 2.70 16.26
N VAL A 283 3.57 3.67 16.55
CA VAL A 283 2.17 3.39 16.88
C VAL A 283 1.28 3.58 15.66
N ARG A 284 0.08 3.01 15.72
CA ARG A 284 -0.97 3.24 14.72
C ARG A 284 -1.68 4.54 15.10
N LEU A 285 -1.87 5.40 14.09
CA LEU A 285 -2.68 6.60 14.21
C LEU A 285 -4.17 6.24 14.08
N ASP A 286 -5.03 7.18 14.47
CA ASP A 286 -6.49 7.02 14.41
C ASP A 286 -7.02 6.73 12.99
N ASN A 287 -6.24 7.08 11.95
CA ASN A 287 -6.54 6.82 10.54
C ASN A 287 -6.01 5.46 10.03
N GLY A 288 -5.69 4.53 10.92
CA GLY A 288 -5.20 3.18 10.60
C GLY A 288 -3.73 3.12 10.13
N ARG A 289 -3.13 4.24 9.72
CA ARG A 289 -1.75 4.28 9.23
C ARG A 289 -0.75 4.24 10.39
N TRP A 290 0.42 3.66 10.12
CA TRP A 290 1.56 3.78 11.02
C TRP A 290 2.09 5.20 11.06
N GLU A 291 2.41 5.69 12.26
CA GLU A 291 3.15 6.94 12.45
C GLU A 291 4.32 7.07 11.49
N LYS A 292 4.71 8.27 11.08
CA LYS A 292 5.95 8.40 10.29
C LYS A 292 7.16 7.92 11.09
N ALA A 293 8.17 7.35 10.43
CA ALA A 293 9.46 7.09 11.08
C ALA A 293 10.04 8.42 11.62
N MET A 294 10.39 8.43 12.90
CA MET A 294 10.85 9.59 13.67
C MET A 294 12.09 9.18 14.47
N PRO A 295 12.92 10.14 14.94
CA PRO A 295 14.11 9.84 15.73
C PRO A 295 13.83 9.02 17.01
N ARG A 296 12.57 9.00 17.49
CA ARG A 296 12.13 8.19 18.64
C ARG A 296 11.97 6.69 18.37
N HIS A 297 12.04 6.26 17.11
CA HIS A 297 11.80 4.85 16.73
C HIS A 297 13.08 4.02 16.59
N SER A 298 14.26 4.60 16.85
CA SER A 298 15.54 3.89 16.83
C SER A 298 16.49 4.48 17.87
N TRP A 299 17.36 3.64 18.43
CA TRP A 299 18.42 4.07 19.35
C TRP A 299 19.56 4.76 18.59
N SER A 300 20.04 5.86 19.16
CA SER A 300 21.15 6.65 18.64
C SER A 300 22.36 6.60 19.60
N ALA A 301 23.54 6.96 19.10
CA ALA A 301 24.67 7.35 19.93
C ALA A 301 25.46 8.46 19.23
N ASP A 302 26.37 9.10 19.95
CA ASP A 302 27.17 10.20 19.41
C ASP A 302 28.61 10.18 19.93
N TRP A 303 29.22 9.01 19.98
CA TRP A 303 30.61 8.88 20.42
C TRP A 303 31.58 9.35 19.35
N LYS A 304 32.52 10.23 19.72
CA LYS A 304 33.28 11.01 18.76
C LYS A 304 34.16 10.19 17.82
N PHE A 305 34.88 9.19 18.32
CA PHE A 305 35.80 8.41 17.50
C PHE A 305 35.06 7.44 16.59
N SER A 306 34.02 6.79 17.11
CA SER A 306 33.14 5.94 16.31
C SER A 306 32.40 6.74 15.22
N ASN A 307 32.03 8.00 15.44
CA ASN A 307 31.48 8.86 14.40
C ASN A 307 32.47 9.12 13.26
N TRP A 308 33.75 9.36 13.60
CA TRP A 308 34.79 9.53 12.59
C TRP A 308 35.03 8.24 11.80
N MET A 309 35.09 7.10 12.50
CA MET A 309 35.38 5.79 11.92
C MET A 309 34.23 5.25 11.06
N PHE A 310 32.99 5.47 11.48
CA PHE A 310 31.79 4.91 10.86
C PHE A 310 30.91 5.98 10.23
N PHE A 311 31.47 7.12 9.83
CA PHE A 311 30.75 8.17 9.10
C PHE A 311 29.40 8.52 9.77
N ASN A 312 29.43 8.92 11.04
CA ASN A 312 28.24 9.28 11.82
C ASN A 312 27.12 8.22 11.87
N MET A 313 27.35 6.96 11.52
CA MET A 313 26.34 5.89 11.54
C MET A 313 25.66 5.71 12.90
N GLN A 314 26.31 6.18 13.98
CA GLN A 314 25.72 6.17 15.31
C GLN A 314 24.49 7.06 15.44
N ARG A 315 24.35 8.10 14.59
CA ARG A 315 23.19 8.99 14.50
C ARG A 315 22.03 8.33 13.76
N HIS A 316 21.76 7.08 14.14
CA HIS A 316 20.93 6.14 13.42
C HIS A 316 19.44 6.50 13.46
N ALA A 317 19.01 7.10 14.56
CA ALA A 317 17.67 7.65 14.70
C ALA A 317 17.32 8.64 13.59
N ASP A 318 18.21 9.62 13.34
CA ASP A 318 18.01 10.61 12.30
C ASP A 318 18.13 10.01 10.89
N HIS A 319 19.04 9.04 10.71
CA HIS A 319 19.14 8.27 9.46
C HIS A 319 17.83 7.58 9.09
N HIS A 320 17.14 6.96 10.04
CA HIS A 320 15.85 6.32 9.78
C HIS A 320 14.68 7.31 9.66
N ALA A 321 14.76 8.46 10.34
CA ALA A 321 13.78 9.52 10.17
C ALA A 321 13.86 10.17 8.77
N VAL A 322 15.07 10.32 8.23
CA VAL A 322 15.34 10.94 6.92
C VAL A 322 16.43 10.16 6.15
N ALA A 323 16.05 9.01 5.59
CA ALA A 323 16.95 8.08 4.90
C ALA A 323 17.78 8.66 3.73
N SER A 324 17.35 9.79 3.16
CA SER A 324 18.05 10.45 2.04
C SER A 324 19.19 11.38 2.46
N ARG A 325 19.36 11.59 3.76
CA ARG A 325 20.34 12.51 4.34
C ARG A 325 21.73 11.86 4.33
N GLN A 326 22.69 12.54 3.71
CA GLN A 326 24.08 12.08 3.69
C GLN A 326 24.69 12.15 5.10
N TYR A 327 25.64 11.28 5.38
CA TYR A 327 26.27 11.15 6.70
C TYR A 327 26.72 12.46 7.39
N PRO A 328 27.26 13.49 6.69
CA PRO A 328 27.74 14.71 7.37
C PRO A 328 26.59 15.55 7.92
N LEU A 329 25.39 15.36 7.36
CA LEU A 329 24.19 16.08 7.71
C LEU A 329 23.36 15.35 8.76
N LEU A 330 23.73 14.13 9.18
CA LEU A 330 23.02 13.41 10.23
C LEU A 330 23.03 14.19 11.56
N GLN A 331 21.87 14.31 12.17
CA GLN A 331 21.66 15.12 13.36
C GLN A 331 21.71 14.30 14.63
N VAL A 332 22.30 14.88 15.67
CA VAL A 332 22.06 14.48 17.06
C VAL A 332 20.82 15.23 17.55
N SER A 333 19.81 14.48 17.95
CA SER A 333 18.62 15.00 18.63
C SER A 333 18.79 14.91 20.14
N GLY A 334 18.11 15.78 20.89
CA GLY A 334 18.08 15.70 22.35
C GLY A 334 17.32 14.47 22.85
N LEU A 335 17.47 14.16 24.14
CA LEU A 335 16.76 13.05 24.80
C LEU A 335 15.22 13.18 24.75
N ASP A 336 14.71 14.40 24.54
CA ASP A 336 13.28 14.68 24.35
C ASP A 336 12.76 14.24 22.96
N GLU A 337 13.63 13.84 22.05
CA GLU A 337 13.29 13.47 20.67
C GLU A 337 13.82 12.09 20.24
N SER A 338 15.00 11.69 20.74
CA SER A 338 15.67 10.45 20.33
C SER A 338 16.31 9.71 21.51
N PRO A 339 16.16 8.38 21.60
CA PRO A 339 16.72 7.61 22.68
C PRO A 339 18.20 7.33 22.41
N GLU A 340 19.01 7.36 23.46
CA GLU A 340 20.44 7.06 23.36
C GLU A 340 20.80 5.68 23.90
N LEU A 341 21.74 5.00 23.23
CA LEU A 341 22.34 3.78 23.74
C LEU A 341 23.08 4.07 25.06
N PRO A 342 22.97 3.17 26.06
CA PRO A 342 23.54 3.39 27.39
C PRO A 342 25.06 3.19 27.49
N GLY A 343 25.75 3.04 26.36
CA GLY A 343 27.18 2.74 26.29
C GLY A 343 27.76 2.98 24.90
N THR A 344 29.05 2.68 24.73
CA THR A 344 29.70 2.69 23.41
C THR A 344 29.20 1.54 22.54
N TYR A 345 29.36 1.63 21.22
CA TYR A 345 29.04 0.50 20.32
C TYR A 345 29.77 -0.78 20.73
N ALA A 346 31.03 -0.68 21.15
CA ALA A 346 31.81 -1.80 21.68
C ALA A 346 31.16 -2.41 22.93
N ASP A 347 30.60 -1.59 23.83
CA ASP A 347 29.90 -2.07 25.02
C ASP A 347 28.63 -2.83 24.64
N MET A 348 27.85 -2.27 23.71
CA MET A 348 26.61 -2.89 23.23
C MET A 348 26.90 -4.24 22.55
N MET A 349 27.90 -4.29 21.64
CA MET A 349 28.35 -5.53 21.00
C MET A 349 28.80 -6.60 22.02
N ASN A 350 29.41 -6.20 23.14
CA ASN A 350 29.86 -7.13 24.18
C ASN A 350 28.72 -7.77 25.00
N ILE A 351 27.55 -7.13 25.07
CA ILE A 351 26.42 -7.60 25.88
C ILE A 351 25.29 -8.21 25.03
N VAL A 352 25.15 -7.85 23.76
CA VAL A 352 24.03 -8.24 22.88
C VAL A 352 23.85 -9.76 22.77
N LEU A 353 24.94 -10.52 22.76
CA LEU A 353 24.92 -11.98 22.67
C LEU A 353 24.60 -12.70 24.00
N ARG A 354 24.41 -11.94 25.09
CA ARG A 354 24.15 -12.45 26.45
C ARG A 354 22.75 -12.03 26.90
N PRO A 355 21.69 -12.78 26.55
CA PRO A 355 20.29 -12.33 26.68
C PRO A 355 19.95 -11.79 28.07
N LYS A 356 20.36 -12.47 29.14
CA LYS A 356 20.12 -12.01 30.51
C LYS A 356 20.67 -10.59 30.76
N ARG A 357 21.93 -10.34 30.42
CA ARG A 357 22.56 -9.01 30.62
C ARG A 357 22.00 -7.96 29.66
N TRP A 358 21.60 -8.39 28.45
CA TRP A 358 20.95 -7.54 27.47
C TRP A 358 19.62 -7.01 28.00
N PHE A 359 18.71 -7.91 28.40
CA PHE A 359 17.37 -7.56 28.90
C PHE A 359 17.44 -6.77 30.21
N GLU A 360 18.31 -7.16 31.15
CA GLU A 360 18.55 -6.40 32.41
C GLU A 360 18.94 -4.94 32.15
N LYS A 361 19.60 -4.65 31.02
CA LYS A 361 20.08 -3.32 30.66
C LYS A 361 19.10 -2.54 29.78
N MET A 362 18.51 -3.18 28.77
CA MET A 362 17.74 -2.51 27.72
C MET A 362 16.25 -2.46 27.99
N ASP A 363 15.64 -3.51 28.58
CA ASP A 363 14.19 -3.53 28.78
C ASP A 363 13.70 -2.35 29.66
N PRO A 364 14.38 -1.97 30.76
CA PRO A 364 13.97 -0.79 31.53
C PRO A 364 14.07 0.52 30.76
N LEU A 365 15.01 0.63 29.82
CA LEU A 365 15.18 1.83 28.98
C LEU A 365 14.09 1.89 27.91
N VAL A 366 13.74 0.75 27.31
CA VAL A 366 12.59 0.63 26.40
C VAL A 366 11.30 1.04 27.13
N ASP A 367 11.11 0.59 28.36
CA ASP A 367 9.90 0.92 29.15
C ASP A 367 9.83 2.42 29.50
N GLN A 368 10.93 3.02 29.94
CA GLN A 368 11.01 4.47 30.16
C GLN A 368 10.71 5.26 28.89
N TRP A 369 11.20 4.80 27.75
CA TRP A 369 10.97 5.45 26.47
C TRP A 369 9.53 5.36 26.00
N ARG A 370 8.94 4.16 26.10
CA ARG A 370 7.52 3.91 25.81
C ARG A 370 6.62 4.78 26.67
N GLU A 371 6.89 4.89 27.97
CA GLU A 371 6.12 5.74 28.90
C GLU A 371 6.28 7.24 28.60
N HIS A 372 7.46 7.68 28.15
CA HIS A 372 7.70 9.10 27.84
C HIS A 372 6.93 9.58 26.60
N PHE A 373 6.94 8.81 25.51
CA PHE A 373 6.34 9.22 24.24
C PHE A 373 4.90 8.75 24.04
N TYR A 374 4.52 7.65 24.68
CA TYR A 374 3.24 7.00 24.51
C TYR A 374 2.65 6.58 25.87
N PRO A 375 2.46 7.52 26.81
CA PRO A 375 1.96 7.23 28.15
C PRO A 375 0.59 6.55 28.17
N GLU A 376 -0.19 6.72 27.10
CA GLU A 376 -1.51 6.10 26.88
C GLU A 376 -1.45 4.61 26.52
N ILE A 377 -0.29 4.10 26.07
CA ILE A 377 -0.14 2.72 25.62
C ILE A 377 0.42 1.83 26.73
N HIS A 378 -0.47 1.09 27.39
CA HIS A 378 -0.12 0.16 28.46
C HIS A 378 0.17 -1.27 27.95
N ASP A 379 -0.44 -1.68 26.84
CA ASP A 379 -0.19 -2.98 26.20
C ASP A 379 0.45 -2.79 24.82
N TRP A 380 1.68 -3.29 24.70
CA TRP A 380 2.46 -3.22 23.47
C TRP A 380 2.37 -4.49 22.61
N GLY A 381 1.64 -5.51 23.06
CA GLY A 381 1.40 -6.75 22.32
C GLY A 381 0.99 -6.52 20.87
N PRO A 382 0.02 -5.63 20.57
CA PRO A 382 -0.39 -5.31 19.20
C PRO A 382 0.73 -4.70 18.34
N TYR A 383 1.73 -4.06 18.93
CA TYR A 383 2.82 -3.45 18.18
C TYR A 383 4.04 -4.38 18.03
N ASP A 384 4.14 -5.41 18.86
CA ASP A 384 5.33 -6.27 18.98
C ASP A 384 5.31 -7.52 18.09
N SER A 385 4.19 -7.86 17.45
CA SER A 385 4.08 -9.01 16.55
C SER A 385 3.21 -8.70 15.34
N PRO A 386 3.59 -9.08 14.10
CA PRO A 386 2.71 -8.93 12.93
C PRO A 386 1.35 -9.59 13.13
N LEU A 387 1.31 -10.73 13.82
CA LEU A 387 0.07 -11.46 14.10
C LEU A 387 -0.80 -10.73 15.13
N ALA A 388 -0.18 -10.09 16.12
CA ALA A 388 -0.89 -9.32 17.14
C ALA A 388 -1.28 -7.93 16.62
N ALA A 389 -0.49 -7.34 15.72
CA ALA A 389 -0.77 -6.12 14.97
C ALA A 389 -1.90 -6.31 13.97
N ALA A 390 -1.94 -7.50 13.37
CA ALA A 390 -3.07 -7.96 12.58
C ALA A 390 -4.33 -8.22 13.43
N ARG A 391 -4.24 -8.14 14.78
CA ARG A 391 -5.27 -8.33 15.83
C ARG A 391 -6.25 -9.52 15.60
N PRO A 392 -6.36 -10.48 16.54
CA PRO A 392 -7.22 -11.68 16.42
C PRO A 392 -8.73 -11.40 16.30
N ASP A 393 -9.16 -10.17 16.56
CA ASP A 393 -10.50 -9.63 16.31
C ASP A 393 -10.83 -9.61 14.81
N ALA A 394 -9.81 -9.34 13.96
CA ALA A 394 -9.88 -9.52 12.53
C ALA A 394 -9.63 -10.99 12.13
N PHE A 395 -9.03 -11.85 12.95
CA PHE A 395 -8.85 -13.27 12.61
C PHE A 395 -10.19 -14.01 12.52
N ASP A 396 -11.16 -13.70 13.38
CA ASP A 396 -12.53 -14.21 13.25
C ASP A 396 -13.22 -13.65 11.99
N ALA A 397 -13.00 -12.36 11.67
CA ALA A 397 -13.48 -11.74 10.43
C ALA A 397 -12.80 -12.34 9.18
N ILE A 398 -11.49 -12.64 9.24
CA ILE A 398 -10.68 -13.26 8.18
C ILE A 398 -11.11 -14.71 8.01
N LEU A 399 -11.32 -15.48 9.08
CA LEU A 399 -11.88 -16.83 9.00
C LEU A 399 -13.31 -16.81 8.46
N GLU A 400 -14.12 -15.81 8.83
CA GLU A 400 -15.43 -15.55 8.26
C GLU A 400 -15.36 -15.23 6.77
N ILE A 401 -14.42 -14.38 6.33
CA ILE A 401 -14.22 -13.98 4.93
C ILE A 401 -13.67 -15.13 4.09
N PHE A 402 -12.62 -15.83 4.55
CA PHE A 402 -12.02 -16.96 3.84
C PHE A 402 -12.98 -18.16 3.76
N GLY A 403 -13.93 -18.27 4.70
CA GLY A 403 -14.99 -19.28 4.67
C GLY A 403 -16.25 -18.89 3.88
N ALA A 404 -16.58 -17.60 3.77
CA ALA A 404 -17.87 -17.13 3.24
C ALA A 404 -17.79 -16.19 2.02
N ALA A 405 -16.64 -15.63 1.68
CA ALA A 405 -16.50 -14.73 0.52
C ALA A 405 -15.15 -14.94 -0.19
N PRO A 406 -15.03 -15.97 -1.05
CA PRO A 406 -13.81 -16.25 -1.81
C PRO A 406 -13.27 -15.05 -2.59
N ARG A 407 -14.15 -14.19 -3.11
CA ARG A 407 -13.75 -12.97 -3.83
C ARG A 407 -13.05 -11.96 -2.92
N LEU A 408 -13.56 -11.75 -1.69
CA LEU A 408 -12.93 -10.90 -0.69
C LEU A 408 -11.65 -11.54 -0.14
N ALA A 409 -11.62 -12.85 0.05
CA ALA A 409 -10.45 -13.58 0.52
C ALA A 409 -9.27 -13.46 -0.46
N LYS A 410 -9.50 -13.74 -1.75
CA LYS A 410 -8.51 -13.57 -2.83
C LYS A 410 -8.05 -12.12 -2.97
N ARG A 411 -8.91 -11.17 -2.57
CA ARG A 411 -8.59 -9.74 -2.56
C ARG A 411 -7.66 -9.39 -1.40
N ILE A 412 -7.95 -9.87 -0.20
CA ILE A 412 -7.09 -9.74 0.99
C ILE A 412 -5.72 -10.38 0.74
N GLU A 413 -5.67 -11.55 0.08
CA GLU A 413 -4.41 -12.19 -0.29
C GLU A 413 -3.52 -11.31 -1.19
N ARG A 414 -4.14 -10.49 -2.05
CA ARG A 414 -3.43 -9.58 -2.95
C ARG A 414 -3.11 -8.23 -2.31
N ASN A 415 -4.01 -7.75 -1.45
CA ASN A 415 -3.99 -6.43 -0.81
C ASN A 415 -4.23 -6.59 0.71
N PRO A 416 -3.25 -7.08 1.48
CA PRO A 416 -3.41 -7.34 2.92
C PRO A 416 -3.74 -6.08 3.74
N GLU A 417 -3.36 -4.90 3.25
CA GLU A 417 -3.66 -3.59 3.83
C GLU A 417 -5.17 -3.32 3.98
N LEU A 418 -6.03 -4.00 3.20
CA LEU A 418 -7.49 -3.87 3.35
C LEU A 418 -7.99 -4.29 4.74
N LEU A 419 -7.24 -5.15 5.43
CA LEU A 419 -7.56 -5.57 6.79
C LEU A 419 -7.34 -4.45 7.81
N ASP A 420 -6.45 -3.50 7.53
CA ASP A 420 -6.22 -2.37 8.41
C ASP A 420 -7.46 -1.45 8.44
N ASN A 421 -8.21 -1.38 7.35
CA ASN A 421 -9.45 -0.59 7.24
C ASN A 421 -10.60 -1.10 8.13
N LEU A 422 -10.53 -2.35 8.63
CA LEU A 422 -11.52 -2.84 9.61
C LEU A 422 -11.33 -2.21 11.00
N GLN A 423 -10.33 -1.35 11.15
CA GLN A 423 -10.03 -0.62 12.38
C GLN A 423 -10.36 0.87 12.28
N ASP A 424 -10.77 1.35 11.10
CA ASP A 424 -11.18 2.73 10.94
C ASP A 424 -12.47 3.01 11.71
N GLN A 425 -12.69 4.27 12.09
CA GLN A 425 -13.91 4.72 12.77
C GLN A 425 -15.18 4.29 12.02
N GLU A 426 -15.14 4.33 10.69
CA GLU A 426 -16.24 3.93 9.80
C GLU A 426 -16.63 2.44 9.90
N PHE A 427 -15.82 1.62 10.57
CA PHE A 427 -16.13 0.23 10.85
C PHE A 427 -16.27 -0.05 12.35
N VAL A 428 -15.43 0.57 13.18
CA VAL A 428 -15.37 0.34 14.64
C VAL A 428 -16.43 1.12 15.40
N ASP A 429 -16.72 2.37 15.03
CA ASP A 429 -17.74 3.19 15.72
C ASP A 429 -19.16 2.72 15.39
N LEU A 430 -19.31 1.96 14.30
CA LEU A 430 -20.55 1.28 13.94
C LEU A 430 -20.75 -0.04 14.72
N ASP A 431 -19.73 -0.53 15.43
CA ASP A 431 -19.82 -1.73 16.26
C ASP A 431 -20.22 -1.36 17.70
N LEU A 432 -21.31 -1.97 18.18
CA LEU A 432 -21.79 -1.72 19.55
C LEU A 432 -21.00 -2.56 20.57
N PRO A 433 -20.62 -1.99 21.74
CA PRO A 433 -19.96 -2.75 22.80
C PRO A 433 -20.86 -3.88 23.29
N LYS A 434 -20.26 -5.02 23.65
CA LYS A 434 -21.00 -6.18 24.17
C LYS A 434 -21.78 -5.80 25.44
N GLY A 435 -23.08 -6.06 25.46
CA GLY A 435 -23.97 -5.68 26.56
C GLY A 435 -24.52 -4.26 26.44
N PHE A 436 -24.44 -3.64 25.26
CA PHE A 436 -25.11 -2.36 24.96
C PHE A 436 -26.63 -2.49 25.06
N GLY A 437 -27.17 -3.63 24.64
CA GLY A 437 -28.59 -3.93 24.64
C GLY A 437 -29.03 -4.86 25.76
N PRO A 438 -30.35 -5.00 25.98
CA PRO A 438 -30.92 -6.02 26.87
C PRO A 438 -30.67 -7.46 26.37
N ASP A 439 -30.47 -7.65 25.06
CA ASP A 439 -30.21 -8.92 24.39
C ASP A 439 -29.47 -8.72 23.05
N GLU A 440 -29.03 -9.83 22.44
CA GLU A 440 -28.29 -9.84 21.17
C GLU A 440 -29.14 -9.38 19.96
N GLU A 441 -30.46 -9.59 20.01
CA GLU A 441 -31.36 -9.18 18.93
C GLU A 441 -31.48 -7.66 18.86
N TYR A 442 -31.63 -7.01 20.02
CA TYR A 442 -31.61 -5.56 20.15
C TYR A 442 -30.29 -4.96 19.66
N GLU A 443 -29.15 -5.54 20.05
CA GLU A 443 -27.85 -5.08 19.56
C GLU A 443 -27.71 -5.23 18.04
N SER A 444 -28.21 -6.32 17.46
CA SER A 444 -28.21 -6.53 16.01
C SER A 444 -29.08 -5.50 15.27
N ILE A 445 -30.26 -5.18 15.81
CA ILE A 445 -31.14 -4.14 15.24
C ILE A 445 -30.47 -2.76 15.30
N ALA A 446 -29.85 -2.43 16.43
CA ALA A 446 -29.18 -1.15 16.62
C ALA A 446 -27.95 -0.99 15.71
N ARG A 447 -27.09 -2.03 15.58
CA ARG A 447 -25.96 -2.03 14.63
C ARG A 447 -26.42 -1.84 13.19
N ARG A 448 -27.49 -2.55 12.78
CA ARG A 448 -28.10 -2.39 11.44
C ARG A 448 -28.57 -0.96 11.21
N GLY A 449 -29.28 -0.38 12.18
CA GLY A 449 -29.75 1.00 12.10
C GLY A 449 -28.61 2.00 11.92
N LEU A 450 -27.54 1.85 12.69
CA LEU A 450 -26.38 2.74 12.66
C LEU A 450 -25.60 2.62 11.34
N ALA A 451 -25.30 1.39 10.91
CA ALA A 451 -24.59 1.15 9.64
C ALA A 451 -25.39 1.67 8.44
N ARG A 452 -26.70 1.47 8.44
CA ARG A 452 -27.59 2.03 7.42
C ARG A 452 -27.52 3.55 7.40
N VAL A 453 -27.71 4.22 8.55
CA VAL A 453 -27.69 5.70 8.63
C VAL A 453 -26.37 6.24 8.08
N TYR A 454 -25.26 5.69 8.57
CA TYR A 454 -23.92 6.08 8.18
C TYR A 454 -23.69 5.94 6.66
N TRP A 455 -23.85 4.74 6.11
CA TRP A 455 -23.47 4.46 4.73
C TRP A 455 -24.47 4.96 3.68
N THR A 456 -25.75 5.14 4.03
CA THR A 456 -26.78 5.52 3.05
C THR A 456 -27.23 6.98 3.16
N TYR A 457 -27.03 7.64 4.31
CA TYR A 457 -27.47 9.01 4.53
C TYR A 457 -26.34 9.99 4.87
N GLU A 458 -25.37 9.61 5.72
CA GLU A 458 -24.25 10.49 6.08
C GLU A 458 -23.17 10.51 4.99
N MET A 459 -22.80 9.33 4.46
CA MET A 459 -21.82 9.17 3.40
C MET A 459 -22.46 9.35 2.01
N ASP A 460 -23.02 10.53 1.77
CA ASP A 460 -23.55 10.92 0.48
C ASP A 460 -22.44 11.35 -0.50
N VAL A 461 -22.81 11.62 -1.76
CA VAL A 461 -21.82 11.97 -2.80
C VAL A 461 -21.02 13.24 -2.44
N PRO A 462 -21.64 14.35 -2.00
CA PRO A 462 -20.91 15.52 -1.49
C PRO A 462 -19.89 15.20 -0.39
N GLU A 463 -20.28 14.48 0.65
CA GLU A 463 -19.40 14.16 1.78
C GLU A 463 -18.21 13.30 1.34
N LEU A 464 -18.48 12.26 0.56
CA LEU A 464 -17.44 11.39 -0.01
C LEU A 464 -16.47 12.16 -0.90
N LYS A 465 -16.95 13.12 -1.71
CA LYS A 465 -16.08 14.00 -2.49
C LYS A 465 -15.23 14.90 -1.60
N GLY A 466 -15.78 15.38 -0.48
CA GLY A 466 -15.04 16.16 0.53
C GLY A 466 -13.86 15.38 1.10
N LEU A 467 -14.10 14.15 1.54
CA LEU A 467 -13.05 13.27 2.10
C LEU A 467 -11.94 12.96 1.09
N VAL A 468 -12.30 12.71 -0.17
CA VAL A 468 -11.31 12.41 -1.22
C VAL A 468 -10.50 13.66 -1.58
N ALA A 469 -11.09 14.85 -1.53
CA ALA A 469 -10.41 16.10 -1.88
C ALA A 469 -9.28 16.48 -0.92
N GLU A 470 -9.25 15.92 0.30
CA GLU A 470 -8.16 16.14 1.26
C GLU A 470 -6.89 15.33 0.94
N LEU A 471 -6.96 14.40 0.00
CA LEU A 471 -5.84 13.53 -0.37
C LEU A 471 -4.85 14.29 -1.28
N PRO A 472 -3.55 14.37 -0.93
CA PRO A 472 -2.56 15.10 -1.72
C PRO A 472 -2.28 14.38 -3.04
N VAL A 473 -2.47 15.07 -4.17
CA VAL A 473 -2.24 14.57 -5.53
C VAL A 473 -1.45 15.59 -6.36
N ALA A 474 -0.56 15.12 -7.24
CA ALA A 474 0.20 15.97 -8.15
C ALA A 474 -0.41 16.07 -9.56
N ASP A 475 -1.08 15.01 -10.03
CA ASP A 475 -1.72 14.97 -11.34
C ASP A 475 -2.95 14.02 -11.37
N ALA A 476 -3.66 14.01 -12.49
CA ALA A 476 -4.87 13.22 -12.68
C ALA A 476 -4.63 11.69 -12.64
N ARG A 477 -3.43 11.23 -13.00
CA ARG A 477 -3.08 9.81 -12.96
C ARG A 477 -2.83 9.35 -11.53
N GLU A 478 -2.08 10.14 -10.76
CA GLU A 478 -1.92 9.91 -9.32
C GLU A 478 -3.26 9.98 -8.60
N THR A 479 -4.14 10.91 -9.01
CA THR A 479 -5.51 10.99 -8.50
C THR A 479 -6.27 9.69 -8.74
N ALA A 480 -6.27 9.15 -9.97
CA ALA A 480 -6.96 7.89 -10.27
C ALA A 480 -6.46 6.72 -9.41
N GLU A 481 -5.15 6.65 -9.14
CA GLU A 481 -4.56 5.63 -8.27
C GLU A 481 -4.97 5.79 -6.80
N ILE A 482 -4.87 7.01 -6.26
CA ILE A 482 -5.23 7.31 -4.86
C ILE A 482 -6.73 7.10 -4.62
N VAL A 483 -7.58 7.62 -5.51
CA VAL A 483 -9.03 7.46 -5.44
C VAL A 483 -9.41 5.98 -5.57
N ARG A 484 -8.74 5.22 -6.45
CA ARG A 484 -8.96 3.78 -6.54
C ARG A 484 -8.70 3.08 -5.20
N ASN A 485 -7.54 3.32 -4.59
CA ASN A 485 -7.17 2.66 -3.35
C ASN A 485 -8.18 3.01 -2.24
N TRP A 486 -8.48 4.30 -2.08
CA TRP A 486 -9.48 4.77 -1.13
C TRP A 486 -10.88 4.16 -1.40
N SER A 487 -11.31 4.08 -2.66
CA SER A 487 -12.60 3.48 -3.02
C SER A 487 -12.63 1.96 -2.77
N ASN A 488 -11.49 1.29 -2.91
CA ASN A 488 -11.37 -0.13 -2.58
C ASN A 488 -11.52 -0.35 -1.07
N ASP A 489 -10.94 0.53 -0.26
CA ASP A 489 -11.03 0.49 1.20
C ASP A 489 -12.49 0.60 1.66
N LYS A 490 -13.21 1.61 1.14
CA LYS A 490 -14.63 1.84 1.47
C LYS A 490 -15.55 0.75 0.90
N ALA A 491 -15.33 0.30 -0.32
CA ALA A 491 -16.10 -0.81 -0.90
C ALA A 491 -15.90 -2.12 -0.12
N PHE A 492 -14.70 -2.34 0.44
CA PHE A 492 -14.42 -3.47 1.31
C PHE A 492 -15.20 -3.38 2.64
N GLN A 493 -15.20 -2.21 3.29
CA GLN A 493 -15.99 -1.97 4.51
C GLN A 493 -17.49 -2.21 4.29
N ILE A 494 -18.07 -1.64 3.23
CA ILE A 494 -19.49 -1.86 2.87
C ILE A 494 -19.77 -3.36 2.65
N GLY A 495 -18.90 -4.04 1.91
CA GLY A 495 -19.00 -5.49 1.69
C GLY A 495 -18.99 -6.28 3.00
N MET A 496 -18.18 -5.88 3.97
CA MET A 496 -18.12 -6.51 5.29
C MET A 496 -19.37 -6.30 6.13
N HIS A 497 -20.00 -5.12 6.05
CA HIS A 497 -21.29 -4.90 6.70
C HIS A 497 -22.39 -5.79 6.08
N VAL A 498 -22.37 -6.02 4.77
CA VAL A 498 -23.29 -6.99 4.13
C VAL A 498 -23.03 -8.40 4.65
N MET A 499 -21.77 -8.84 4.68
CA MET A 499 -21.40 -10.19 5.16
C MET A 499 -21.83 -10.45 6.61
N ARG A 500 -21.76 -9.43 7.47
CA ARG A 500 -22.18 -9.49 8.88
C ARG A 500 -23.69 -9.31 9.08
N GLY A 501 -24.45 -9.01 8.01
CA GLY A 501 -25.87 -8.70 8.09
C GLY A 501 -26.18 -7.34 8.72
N ASN A 502 -25.20 -6.44 8.77
CA ASN A 502 -25.34 -5.06 9.24
C ASN A 502 -25.91 -4.12 8.15
N LEU A 503 -25.74 -4.46 6.87
CA LEU A 503 -26.36 -3.79 5.73
C LEU A 503 -27.10 -4.80 4.86
N PHE A 504 -28.29 -4.45 4.40
CA PHE A 504 -28.97 -5.20 3.36
C PHE A 504 -28.42 -4.85 1.96
N PRO A 505 -28.58 -5.73 0.96
CA PRO A 505 -28.02 -5.48 -0.36
C PRO A 505 -28.52 -4.19 -1.01
N ALA A 506 -29.81 -3.86 -0.91
CA ALA A 506 -30.35 -2.59 -1.40
C ALA A 506 -29.69 -1.35 -0.76
N GLU A 507 -29.39 -1.41 0.54
CA GLU A 507 -28.71 -0.35 1.28
C GLU A 507 -27.23 -0.25 0.85
N ALA A 508 -26.56 -1.39 0.71
CA ALA A 508 -25.20 -1.47 0.21
C ALA A 508 -25.09 -0.98 -1.25
N SER A 509 -26.07 -1.25 -2.10
CA SER A 509 -26.10 -0.73 -3.47
C SER A 509 -26.16 0.78 -3.50
N THR A 510 -26.95 1.40 -2.62
CA THR A 510 -26.98 2.87 -2.48
C THR A 510 -25.61 3.40 -2.07
N ALA A 511 -24.98 2.82 -1.04
CA ALA A 511 -23.67 3.23 -0.56
C ALA A 511 -22.56 3.06 -1.63
N LEU A 512 -22.54 1.92 -2.31
CA LEU A 512 -21.59 1.64 -3.40
C LEU A 512 -21.81 2.57 -4.60
N SER A 513 -23.05 2.97 -4.88
CA SER A 513 -23.36 3.92 -5.94
C SER A 513 -22.90 5.34 -5.60
N ASN A 514 -23.12 5.79 -4.36
CA ASN A 514 -22.60 7.07 -3.89
C ASN A 514 -21.06 7.09 -3.97
N LEU A 515 -20.41 6.02 -3.51
CA LEU A 515 -18.96 5.83 -3.58
C LEU A 515 -18.45 5.84 -5.03
N ALA A 516 -19.12 5.13 -5.93
CA ALA A 516 -18.77 5.07 -7.34
C ALA A 516 -18.86 6.45 -8.00
N GLU A 517 -19.97 7.17 -7.79
CA GLU A 517 -20.18 8.50 -8.34
C GLU A 517 -19.16 9.51 -7.79
N ALA A 518 -18.89 9.50 -6.48
CA ALA A 518 -17.87 10.37 -5.88
C ALA A 518 -16.47 10.08 -6.44
N SER A 519 -16.11 8.81 -6.61
CA SER A 519 -14.83 8.39 -7.17
C SER A 519 -14.68 8.84 -8.63
N ILE A 520 -15.69 8.56 -9.46
CA ILE A 520 -15.72 8.96 -10.88
C ILE A 520 -15.62 10.48 -10.98
N SER A 521 -16.49 11.22 -10.31
CA SER A 521 -16.55 12.68 -10.44
C SER A 521 -15.28 13.36 -9.94
N THR A 522 -14.60 12.80 -8.93
CA THR A 522 -13.32 13.34 -8.45
C THR A 522 -12.19 13.12 -9.46
N VAL A 523 -12.10 11.92 -10.04
CA VAL A 523 -11.12 11.64 -11.09
C VAL A 523 -11.35 12.51 -12.32
N LEU A 524 -12.61 12.66 -12.76
CA LEU A 524 -12.94 13.52 -13.90
C LEU A 524 -12.62 15.00 -13.61
N ALA A 525 -12.90 15.48 -12.40
CA ALA A 525 -12.53 16.85 -11.99
C ALA A 525 -11.01 17.07 -12.06
N SER A 526 -10.20 16.09 -11.63
CA SER A 526 -8.74 16.19 -11.67
C SER A 526 -8.19 16.25 -13.10
N VAL A 527 -8.76 15.48 -14.03
CA VAL A 527 -8.38 15.54 -15.45
C VAL A 527 -8.66 16.93 -16.04
N VAL A 528 -9.80 17.53 -15.68
CA VAL A 528 -10.11 18.90 -16.11
C VAL A 528 -9.11 19.89 -15.52
N ALA A 529 -8.82 19.79 -14.22
CA ALA A 529 -7.86 20.67 -13.55
C ALA A 529 -6.47 20.60 -14.21
N ASP A 530 -5.97 19.39 -14.47
CA ASP A 530 -4.71 19.15 -15.18
C ASP A 530 -4.71 19.74 -16.59
N TYR A 531 -5.82 19.59 -17.32
CA TYR A 531 -5.95 20.14 -18.67
C TYR A 531 -5.94 21.67 -18.66
N VAL A 532 -6.65 22.27 -17.70
CA VAL A 532 -6.70 23.72 -17.49
C VAL A 532 -5.33 24.28 -17.09
N ASP A 533 -4.60 23.60 -16.22
CA ASP A 533 -3.24 24.01 -15.83
C ASP A 533 -2.27 24.00 -17.02
N ARG A 534 -2.35 22.96 -17.87
CA ARG A 534 -1.47 22.80 -19.03
C ARG A 534 -1.81 23.72 -20.20
N PHE A 535 -3.10 24.01 -20.44
CA PHE A 535 -3.57 24.64 -21.67
C PHE A 535 -4.42 25.92 -21.47
N GLY A 536 -4.71 26.30 -20.23
CA GLY A 536 -5.47 27.50 -19.85
C GLY A 536 -6.99 27.32 -19.78
N THR A 537 -7.66 28.18 -18.99
CA THR A 537 -9.10 28.12 -18.65
C THR A 537 -10.07 28.32 -19.82
N LEU A 538 -9.69 29.08 -20.84
CA LEU A 538 -10.52 29.39 -22.02
C LEU A 538 -10.63 28.22 -23.02
N SER A 539 -10.22 27.01 -22.64
CA SER A 539 -10.05 25.87 -23.55
C SER A 539 -11.06 24.73 -23.37
N VAL A 540 -11.84 24.73 -22.28
CA VAL A 540 -12.87 23.72 -21.97
C VAL A 540 -14.21 24.41 -21.76
N SER A 541 -15.20 24.08 -22.58
CA SER A 541 -16.60 24.51 -22.40
C SER A 541 -17.52 23.44 -22.97
N GLY A 542 -18.49 22.98 -22.19
CA GLY A 542 -19.47 21.97 -22.62
C GLY A 542 -18.87 20.56 -22.68
N VAL A 543 -18.52 20.00 -21.51
CA VAL A 543 -18.18 18.57 -21.36
C VAL A 543 -18.99 18.01 -20.19
N ALA A 544 -19.63 16.85 -20.38
CA ALA A 544 -20.33 16.13 -19.34
C ALA A 544 -20.08 14.62 -19.42
N ALA A 545 -20.22 13.97 -18.27
CA ALA A 545 -20.17 12.52 -18.15
C ALA A 545 -21.51 12.02 -17.62
N VAL A 546 -22.12 11.11 -18.37
CA VAL A 546 -23.43 10.52 -18.10
C VAL A 546 -23.22 9.07 -17.71
N LEU A 547 -23.66 8.70 -16.52
CA LEU A 547 -23.70 7.30 -16.07
C LEU A 547 -24.84 6.57 -16.79
N LEU A 548 -24.63 5.30 -17.11
CA LEU A 548 -25.65 4.41 -17.66
C LEU A 548 -25.95 3.25 -16.71
N GLY A 549 -27.11 2.61 -16.90
CA GLY A 549 -27.43 1.30 -16.34
C GLY A 549 -27.49 1.27 -14.81
N ASP A 550 -26.73 0.35 -14.20
CA ASP A 550 -26.75 0.07 -12.76
C ASP A 550 -26.18 1.23 -11.94
N LEU A 551 -25.14 1.90 -12.45
CA LEU A 551 -24.58 3.09 -11.80
C LEU A 551 -25.57 4.27 -11.82
N ALA A 552 -26.26 4.47 -12.94
CA ALA A 552 -27.19 5.59 -13.13
C ALA A 552 -28.36 5.55 -12.13
N SER A 553 -28.90 4.36 -11.90
CA SER A 553 -30.08 4.12 -11.05
C SER A 553 -29.77 3.85 -9.58
N ARG A 554 -28.50 3.97 -9.18
CA ARG A 554 -28.02 3.68 -7.82
C ARG A 554 -28.17 2.21 -7.39
N GLU A 555 -27.94 1.28 -8.31
CA GLU A 555 -28.00 -0.18 -8.09
C GLU A 555 -26.60 -0.83 -8.21
N ALA A 556 -25.55 -0.14 -7.77
CA ALA A 556 -24.19 -0.65 -7.87
C ALA A 556 -23.97 -1.91 -7.02
N TYR A 557 -22.98 -2.71 -7.41
CA TYR A 557 -22.51 -3.89 -6.69
C TYR A 557 -20.99 -4.03 -6.90
N PRO A 558 -20.30 -4.88 -6.11
CA PRO A 558 -18.87 -5.09 -6.26
C PRO A 558 -18.48 -5.59 -7.66
N GLY A 559 -17.65 -4.82 -8.36
CA GLY A 559 -17.27 -5.03 -9.75
C GLY A 559 -18.34 -4.57 -10.75
N VAL A 560 -19.11 -3.53 -10.44
CA VAL A 560 -20.03 -2.93 -11.42
C VAL A 560 -19.24 -2.37 -12.61
N GLY A 561 -19.78 -2.51 -13.82
CA GLY A 561 -19.19 -1.93 -15.02
C GLY A 561 -19.24 -0.40 -14.99
N ILE A 562 -18.21 0.27 -15.55
CA ILE A 562 -18.27 1.70 -15.83
C ILE A 562 -18.86 1.87 -17.24
N ASP A 563 -20.19 1.92 -17.31
CA ASP A 563 -20.92 2.22 -18.54
C ASP A 563 -21.30 3.69 -18.58
N MET A 564 -20.74 4.45 -19.53
CA MET A 564 -20.85 5.91 -19.56
C MET A 564 -20.89 6.50 -20.98
N LEU A 565 -21.59 7.63 -21.12
CA LEU A 565 -21.46 8.54 -22.27
C LEU A 565 -20.68 9.78 -21.85
N LEU A 566 -19.61 10.08 -22.58
CA LEU A 566 -18.84 11.30 -22.46
C LEU A 566 -19.27 12.26 -23.56
N LEU A 567 -20.05 13.26 -23.18
CA LEU A 567 -20.67 14.21 -24.10
C LEU A 567 -19.85 15.48 -24.14
N HIS A 568 -19.74 16.07 -25.33
CA HIS A 568 -19.13 17.37 -25.46
C HIS A 568 -19.75 18.26 -26.54
N ASP A 569 -19.52 19.56 -26.40
CA ASP A 569 -19.75 20.54 -27.46
C ASP A 569 -18.54 20.56 -28.42
N GLY A 570 -18.80 20.83 -29.70
CA GLY A 570 -17.77 20.95 -30.73
C GLY A 570 -17.73 19.80 -31.74
N ARG A 571 -16.75 19.86 -32.64
CA ARG A 571 -16.56 18.87 -33.72
C ARG A 571 -15.64 17.74 -33.26
N ARG A 572 -15.71 16.62 -33.98
CA ARG A 572 -14.70 15.57 -33.88
C ARG A 572 -13.28 16.13 -34.08
N SER A 573 -12.32 15.60 -33.34
CA SER A 573 -10.92 16.05 -33.21
C SER A 573 -10.73 17.42 -32.54
N GLY A 574 -11.75 17.93 -31.83
CA GLY A 574 -11.70 19.16 -31.03
C GLY A 574 -11.02 18.99 -29.67
N LYS A 575 -10.79 20.11 -28.96
CA LYS A 575 -10.20 20.12 -27.61
C LYS A 575 -11.02 19.31 -26.60
N ASN A 576 -12.34 19.47 -26.63
CA ASN A 576 -13.23 18.75 -25.74
C ASN A 576 -13.20 17.22 -25.95
N GLU A 577 -13.02 16.75 -27.20
CA GLU A 577 -12.83 15.31 -27.44
C GLU A 577 -11.52 14.80 -26.85
N GLN A 578 -10.47 15.62 -26.82
CA GLN A 578 -9.22 15.26 -26.14
C GLN A 578 -9.42 15.11 -24.64
N VAL A 579 -10.21 16.00 -24.02
CA VAL A 579 -10.59 15.88 -22.61
C VAL A 579 -11.37 14.59 -22.38
N CYS A 580 -12.37 14.27 -23.21
CA CYS A 580 -13.09 13.00 -23.12
C CYS A 580 -12.17 11.78 -23.28
N ARG A 581 -11.12 11.86 -24.10
CA ARG A 581 -10.13 10.79 -24.21
C ARG A 581 -9.31 10.65 -22.93
N SER A 582 -8.88 11.75 -22.33
CA SER A 582 -8.20 11.73 -21.03
C SER A 582 -9.11 11.21 -19.91
N PHE A 583 -10.42 11.48 -19.97
CA PHE A 583 -11.40 10.84 -19.08
C PHE A 583 -11.43 9.32 -19.26
N GLN A 584 -11.46 8.82 -20.50
CA GLN A 584 -11.43 7.37 -20.76
C GLN A 584 -10.18 6.71 -20.16
N GLU A 585 -9.01 7.35 -20.33
CA GLU A 585 -7.74 6.87 -19.77
C GLU A 585 -7.78 6.86 -18.23
N ALA A 586 -8.20 7.95 -17.59
CA ALA A 586 -8.26 8.05 -16.13
C ALA A 586 -9.31 7.10 -15.51
N LEU A 587 -10.45 6.90 -16.17
CA LEU A 587 -11.47 5.94 -15.72
C LEU A 587 -11.00 4.49 -15.89
N ALA A 588 -10.24 4.19 -16.95
CA ALA A 588 -9.61 2.88 -17.10
C ALA A 588 -8.59 2.61 -15.98
N ASP A 589 -7.80 3.62 -15.61
CA ASP A 589 -6.85 3.54 -14.49
C ASP A 589 -7.58 3.38 -13.14
N LEU A 590 -8.68 4.12 -12.91
CA LEU A 590 -9.54 3.99 -11.72
C LEU A 590 -10.13 2.57 -11.60
N ALA A 591 -10.60 2.00 -12.72
CA ALA A 591 -11.20 0.67 -12.76
C ALA A 591 -10.17 -0.47 -12.66
N GLN A 592 -8.91 -0.19 -13.02
CA GLN A 592 -7.86 -1.20 -13.02
C GLN A 592 -7.62 -1.71 -11.61
N ASP A 593 -7.84 -3.01 -11.38
CA ASP A 593 -7.69 -3.62 -10.06
C ASP A 593 -8.57 -2.94 -8.99
N SER A 594 -9.78 -2.53 -9.35
CA SER A 594 -10.80 -2.01 -8.42
C SER A 594 -11.69 -3.13 -7.86
N LEU A 595 -12.07 -3.01 -6.58
CA LEU A 595 -13.07 -3.85 -5.92
C LEU A 595 -14.48 -3.38 -6.29
N LEU A 596 -14.63 -2.07 -6.47
CA LEU A 596 -15.87 -1.41 -6.84
C LEU A 596 -16.18 -1.58 -8.33
N PHE A 597 -15.20 -1.37 -9.21
CA PHE A 597 -15.39 -1.37 -10.65
C PHE A 597 -14.84 -2.63 -11.34
N SER A 598 -15.52 -3.07 -12.39
CA SER A 598 -14.97 -4.04 -13.34
C SER A 598 -13.90 -3.38 -14.24
N PRO A 599 -12.80 -4.08 -14.58
CA PRO A 599 -11.79 -3.53 -15.47
C PRO A 599 -12.37 -3.11 -16.82
N VAL A 600 -11.98 -1.94 -17.32
CA VAL A 600 -12.38 -1.45 -18.64
C VAL A 600 -11.36 -1.92 -19.70
N PRO A 601 -11.72 -2.84 -20.61
CA PRO A 601 -10.79 -3.33 -21.62
C PRO A 601 -10.40 -2.21 -22.62
N PRO A 602 -9.16 -2.22 -23.15
CA PRO A 602 -8.77 -1.29 -24.21
C PRO A 602 -9.68 -1.47 -25.45
N GLY A 603 -10.24 -0.37 -25.96
CA GLY A 603 -11.15 -0.41 -27.11
C GLY A 603 -12.57 -0.90 -26.80
N SER A 604 -12.93 -1.02 -25.52
CA SER A 604 -14.31 -1.26 -25.11
C SER A 604 -15.22 -0.09 -25.47
N ASN A 605 -16.46 -0.38 -25.88
CA ASN A 605 -17.51 0.62 -26.08
C ASN A 605 -18.24 1.00 -24.78
N ALA A 606 -17.80 0.49 -23.63
CA ALA A 606 -18.42 0.80 -22.33
C ALA A 606 -18.37 2.30 -21.99
N ILE A 607 -17.30 2.99 -22.38
CA ILE A 607 -17.16 4.45 -22.21
C ILE A 607 -17.07 5.09 -23.59
N LEU A 608 -18.19 5.62 -24.06
CA LEU A 608 -18.29 6.21 -25.40
C LEU A 608 -18.20 7.73 -25.36
N ALA A 609 -17.31 8.32 -26.16
CA ALA A 609 -17.22 9.77 -26.33
C ALA A 609 -17.86 10.22 -27.65
N LEU A 610 -18.77 11.20 -27.60
CA LEU A 610 -19.39 11.76 -28.80
C LEU A 610 -19.85 13.22 -28.61
N PRO A 611 -19.96 14.00 -29.71
CA PRO A 611 -20.61 15.30 -29.66
C PRO A 611 -22.10 15.15 -29.30
N LEU A 612 -22.64 16.05 -28.47
CA LEU A 612 -24.07 16.01 -28.10
C LEU A 612 -24.99 16.09 -29.34
N SER A 613 -24.59 16.83 -30.36
CA SER A 613 -25.34 16.92 -31.63
C SER A 613 -25.45 15.60 -32.39
N GLU A 614 -24.55 14.65 -32.14
CA GLU A 614 -24.55 13.33 -32.80
C GLU A 614 -25.31 12.27 -32.00
N LEU A 615 -25.79 12.58 -30.78
CA LEU A 615 -26.41 11.61 -29.88
C LEU A 615 -27.65 10.94 -30.48
N ALA A 616 -28.57 11.73 -31.04
CA ALA A 616 -29.81 11.21 -31.63
C ALA A 616 -29.53 10.30 -32.84
N ASP A 617 -28.57 10.68 -33.68
CA ASP A 617 -28.20 9.88 -34.85
C ASP A 617 -27.44 8.62 -34.45
N HIS A 618 -26.60 8.68 -33.41
CA HIS A 618 -25.93 7.52 -32.86
C HIS A 618 -26.93 6.50 -32.31
N ALA A 619 -27.85 6.95 -31.44
CA ALA A 619 -28.86 6.10 -30.83
C ALA A 619 -29.80 5.44 -31.86
N ARG A 620 -30.11 6.12 -32.97
CA ARG A 620 -30.95 5.57 -34.04
C ARG A 620 -30.24 4.53 -34.91
N ASN A 621 -28.93 4.72 -35.14
CA ASN A 621 -28.15 3.89 -36.06
C ASN A 621 -27.43 2.72 -35.38
N SER A 622 -27.33 2.73 -34.07
CA SER A 622 -26.72 1.65 -33.29
C SER A 622 -27.57 0.38 -33.32
N THR A 623 -26.95 -0.75 -32.94
CA THR A 623 -27.71 -1.97 -32.61
C THR A 623 -28.74 -1.67 -31.51
N SER A 624 -29.78 -2.50 -31.37
CA SER A 624 -30.95 -2.28 -30.50
C SER A 624 -30.68 -2.05 -29.00
N GLY A 625 -29.43 -1.99 -28.55
CA GLY A 625 -29.03 -1.85 -27.15
C GLY A 625 -28.88 -0.41 -26.63
N ASP A 626 -28.61 0.59 -27.48
CA ASP A 626 -28.20 1.91 -26.99
C ASP A 626 -29.40 2.77 -26.54
N VAL A 627 -30.53 2.71 -27.25
CA VAL A 627 -31.77 3.40 -26.85
C VAL A 627 -32.30 2.86 -25.51
N PRO A 628 -32.39 1.53 -25.27
CA PRO A 628 -32.74 1.02 -23.95
C PRO A 628 -31.77 1.45 -22.84
N ALA A 629 -30.48 1.66 -23.13
CA ALA A 629 -29.54 2.17 -22.13
C ALA A 629 -29.87 3.61 -21.70
N LEU A 630 -30.39 4.45 -22.62
CA LEU A 630 -30.82 5.82 -22.31
C LEU A 630 -32.03 5.92 -21.37
N THR A 631 -32.80 4.83 -21.19
CA THR A 631 -33.87 4.79 -20.17
C THR A 631 -33.32 4.86 -18.74
N ARG A 632 -32.03 4.54 -18.57
CA ARG A 632 -31.30 4.65 -17.30
C ARG A 632 -30.01 5.40 -17.54
N ALA A 633 -30.12 6.71 -17.75
CA ALA A 633 -28.99 7.58 -18.04
C ALA A 633 -29.11 8.89 -17.28
N ARG A 634 -28.11 9.21 -16.46
CA ARG A 634 -28.10 10.40 -15.60
C ARG A 634 -26.73 11.09 -15.63
N CYS A 635 -26.73 12.41 -15.72
CA CYS A 635 -25.50 13.19 -15.62
C CYS A 635 -24.91 13.09 -14.19
N ALA A 636 -23.63 12.73 -14.09
CA ALA A 636 -22.88 12.64 -12.82
C ALA A 636 -21.76 13.69 -12.72
N PHE A 637 -21.34 14.22 -13.87
CA PHE A 637 -20.30 15.24 -13.94
C PHE A 637 -20.61 16.21 -15.07
N GLU A 638 -20.52 17.50 -14.77
CA GLU A 638 -20.58 18.60 -15.74
C GLU A 638 -19.50 19.62 -15.36
N TYR A 639 -18.80 20.15 -16.37
CA TYR A 639 -17.86 21.24 -16.15
C TYR A 639 -18.59 22.55 -15.79
N GLU A 640 -18.11 23.27 -14.78
CA GLU A 640 -18.77 24.49 -14.29
C GLU A 640 -19.03 25.53 -15.39
N GLY A 641 -20.26 26.05 -15.43
CA GLY A 641 -20.69 27.07 -16.39
C GLY A 641 -21.15 26.53 -17.76
N SER A 642 -21.33 25.21 -17.89
CA SER A 642 -21.94 24.54 -19.04
C SER A 642 -23.47 24.40 -18.89
N ASP A 643 -24.19 24.26 -20.01
CA ASP A 643 -25.62 23.91 -20.09
C ASP A 643 -25.85 22.53 -20.75
N ILE A 644 -24.77 21.76 -20.95
CA ILE A 644 -24.78 20.51 -21.71
C ILE A 644 -25.58 19.41 -21.01
N ALA A 645 -25.64 19.39 -19.67
CA ALA A 645 -26.44 18.42 -18.94
C ALA A 645 -27.94 18.60 -19.18
N ASP A 646 -28.42 19.84 -19.13
CA ASP A 646 -29.82 20.19 -19.41
C ASP A 646 -30.20 19.86 -20.87
N ARG A 647 -29.31 20.20 -21.81
CA ARG A 647 -29.49 19.88 -23.24
C ARG A 647 -29.45 18.38 -23.50
N PHE A 648 -28.62 17.62 -22.76
CA PHE A 648 -28.61 16.17 -22.81
C PHE A 648 -29.94 15.60 -22.34
N GLU A 649 -30.50 16.08 -21.22
CA GLU A 649 -31.78 15.58 -20.73
C GLU A 649 -32.93 15.83 -21.69
N GLU A 650 -32.98 17.02 -22.31
CA GLU A 650 -33.96 17.30 -23.34
C GLU A 650 -33.81 16.35 -24.54
N ALA A 651 -32.58 16.16 -25.02
CA ALA A 651 -32.30 15.23 -26.12
C ALA A 651 -32.65 13.78 -25.75
N ARG A 652 -32.34 13.34 -24.53
CA ARG A 652 -32.65 11.99 -24.03
C ARG A 652 -34.16 11.76 -24.03
N ARG A 653 -34.94 12.68 -23.46
CA ARG A 653 -36.41 12.59 -23.44
C ARG A 653 -37.00 12.56 -24.84
N GLN A 654 -36.49 13.39 -25.75
CA GLN A 654 -36.93 13.40 -27.14
C GLN A 654 -36.65 12.05 -27.83
N ILE A 655 -35.42 11.52 -27.72
CA ILE A 655 -35.04 10.24 -28.33
C ILE A 655 -35.92 9.10 -27.78
N LEU A 656 -36.12 9.04 -26.47
CA LEU A 656 -36.93 7.99 -25.83
C LEU A 656 -38.41 8.09 -26.24
N ALA A 657 -38.96 9.29 -26.35
CA ALA A 657 -40.34 9.51 -26.80
C ALA A 657 -40.52 9.14 -28.29
N GLU A 658 -39.58 9.51 -29.16
CA GLU A 658 -39.59 9.13 -30.58
C GLU A 658 -39.52 7.61 -30.76
N CYS A 659 -38.59 6.94 -30.07
CA CYS A 659 -38.45 5.48 -30.13
C CYS A 659 -39.62 4.74 -29.48
N GLY A 660 -40.22 5.30 -28.42
CA GLY A 660 -41.43 4.77 -27.79
C GLY A 660 -42.65 4.83 -28.69
N ALA A 661 -42.69 5.77 -29.65
CA ALA A 661 -43.75 5.86 -30.66
C ALA A 661 -43.53 4.94 -31.87
N ASP A 662 -42.34 4.37 -32.05
CA ASP A 662 -42.02 3.44 -33.14
C ASP A 662 -42.41 1.99 -32.77
N GLU A 663 -43.56 1.54 -33.27
CA GLU A 663 -44.06 0.18 -33.05
C GLU A 663 -43.07 -0.91 -33.51
N SER A 664 -42.28 -0.66 -34.56
CA SER A 664 -41.30 -1.63 -35.07
C SER A 664 -40.10 -1.76 -34.12
N PHE A 665 -39.73 -0.66 -33.46
CA PHE A 665 -38.70 -0.65 -32.43
C PHE A 665 -39.19 -1.38 -31.16
N LEU A 666 -40.40 -1.06 -30.69
CA LEU A 666 -41.02 -1.74 -29.55
C LEU A 666 -41.19 -3.26 -29.79
N ALA A 667 -41.59 -3.66 -31.01
CA ALA A 667 -41.70 -5.06 -31.38
C ALA A 667 -40.33 -5.78 -31.30
N ARG A 668 -39.26 -5.15 -31.80
CA ARG A 668 -37.89 -5.69 -31.66
C ARG A 668 -37.45 -5.79 -30.21
N LEU A 669 -37.76 -4.80 -29.38
CA LEU A 669 -37.43 -4.79 -27.95
C LEU A 669 -38.18 -5.89 -27.19
N SER A 670 -39.43 -6.19 -27.59
CA SER A 670 -40.22 -7.30 -27.05
C SER A 670 -39.82 -8.69 -27.57
N GLY A 671 -39.00 -8.76 -28.62
CA GLY A 671 -38.56 -10.01 -29.24
C GLY A 671 -37.69 -10.86 -28.30
N GLN A 672 -38.20 -12.03 -27.89
CA GLN A 672 -37.53 -12.93 -26.96
C GLN A 672 -36.39 -13.72 -27.65
N THR A 673 -35.12 -13.41 -27.36
CA THR A 673 -34.03 -14.39 -27.53
C THR A 673 -34.14 -15.43 -26.42
N ARG A 674 -34.66 -16.62 -26.77
CA ARG A 674 -34.79 -17.76 -25.85
C ARG A 674 -33.58 -18.67 -25.96
N ASP A 675 -32.81 -18.77 -24.88
CA ASP A 675 -32.03 -19.98 -24.60
C ASP A 675 -32.74 -20.78 -23.49
N PRO A 676 -32.80 -22.12 -23.58
CA PRO A 676 -33.61 -22.93 -22.65
C PRO A 676 -32.87 -23.31 -21.36
N ALA A 677 -33.69 -23.54 -20.32
CA ALA A 677 -33.49 -24.51 -19.23
C ALA A 677 -32.49 -24.23 -18.09
N GLU A 678 -31.81 -23.08 -18.03
CA GLU A 678 -31.10 -22.72 -16.79
C GLU A 678 -32.12 -22.33 -15.70
N THR A 679 -32.10 -23.05 -14.57
CA THR A 679 -33.00 -22.83 -13.43
C THR A 679 -32.20 -22.87 -12.13
N GLY A 680 -32.76 -22.26 -11.08
CA GLY A 680 -32.15 -22.22 -9.76
C GLY A 680 -31.39 -20.93 -9.47
N VAL A 681 -30.91 -20.82 -8.23
CA VAL A 681 -30.35 -19.59 -7.65
C VAL A 681 -29.19 -19.02 -8.49
N SER A 682 -28.27 -19.86 -8.97
CA SER A 682 -27.12 -19.43 -9.78
C SER A 682 -27.50 -18.90 -11.18
N ALA A 683 -28.72 -19.19 -11.65
CA ALA A 683 -29.24 -18.78 -12.95
C ALA A 683 -30.14 -17.52 -12.90
N TYR A 684 -30.27 -16.87 -11.74
CA TYR A 684 -31.22 -15.77 -11.48
C TYR A 684 -31.24 -14.66 -12.54
N ALA A 685 -30.10 -14.37 -13.18
CA ALA A 685 -30.03 -13.31 -14.18
C ALA A 685 -30.56 -13.75 -15.56
N ARG A 686 -30.29 -15.00 -15.96
CA ARG A 686 -30.52 -15.51 -17.32
C ARG A 686 -31.79 -16.37 -17.44
N MET A 687 -32.32 -16.87 -16.33
CA MET A 687 -33.53 -17.66 -16.33
C MET A 687 -34.75 -16.85 -16.79
N ARG A 688 -35.77 -17.54 -17.32
CA ARG A 688 -37.03 -16.90 -17.72
C ARG A 688 -37.72 -16.27 -16.51
N GLY A 689 -38.05 -14.98 -16.60
CA GLY A 689 -38.58 -14.19 -15.48
C GLY A 689 -37.52 -13.76 -14.46
N GLY A 690 -36.24 -14.00 -14.75
CA GLY A 690 -35.09 -13.55 -13.98
C GLY A 690 -34.75 -12.08 -14.21
N LEU A 691 -33.61 -11.62 -13.65
CA LEU A 691 -33.21 -10.20 -13.66
C LEU A 691 -33.23 -9.57 -15.06
N ASN A 692 -32.66 -10.24 -16.07
CA ASN A 692 -32.55 -9.68 -17.41
C ASN A 692 -33.93 -9.50 -18.07
N ASP A 693 -34.87 -10.40 -17.82
CA ASP A 693 -36.24 -10.31 -18.35
C ASP A 693 -37.01 -9.19 -17.65
N VAL A 694 -36.88 -9.09 -16.33
CA VAL A 694 -37.50 -8.04 -15.50
C VAL A 694 -36.97 -6.65 -15.90
N GLU A 695 -35.66 -6.50 -16.08
CA GLU A 695 -35.03 -5.25 -16.55
C GLU A 695 -35.51 -4.86 -17.95
N LYS A 696 -35.54 -5.81 -18.89
CA LYS A 696 -36.06 -5.56 -20.25
C LYS A 696 -37.52 -5.13 -20.22
N ALA A 697 -38.35 -5.78 -19.39
CA ALA A 697 -39.76 -5.43 -19.25
C ALA A 697 -39.96 -4.03 -18.65
N ALA A 698 -39.16 -3.63 -17.67
CA ALA A 698 -39.18 -2.28 -17.13
C ALA A 698 -38.83 -1.24 -18.20
N ARG A 699 -37.77 -1.46 -18.98
CA ARG A 699 -37.38 -0.57 -20.09
C ARG A 699 -38.46 -0.48 -21.17
N TYR A 700 -39.10 -1.61 -21.50
CA TYR A 700 -40.24 -1.64 -22.40
C TYR A 700 -41.40 -0.79 -21.88
N LEU A 701 -41.75 -0.88 -20.59
CA LEU A 701 -42.81 -0.06 -20.00
C LEU A 701 -42.49 1.43 -20.03
N GLN A 702 -41.25 1.81 -19.71
CA GLN A 702 -40.82 3.21 -19.78
C GLN A 702 -41.01 3.78 -21.20
N LEU A 703 -40.55 3.06 -22.21
CA LEU A 703 -40.64 3.48 -23.61
C LEU A 703 -42.08 3.47 -24.13
N SER A 704 -42.84 2.41 -23.86
CA SER A 704 -44.22 2.26 -24.39
C SER A 704 -45.24 3.18 -23.71
N ARG A 705 -45.02 3.58 -22.46
CA ARG A 705 -45.92 4.49 -21.73
C ARG A 705 -45.55 5.95 -21.91
N GLY A 706 -44.25 6.26 -22.02
CA GLY A 706 -43.76 7.63 -22.14
C GLY A 706 -44.24 8.57 -21.02
N GLY A 707 -44.17 9.87 -21.26
CA GLY A 707 -44.66 10.89 -20.33
C GLY A 707 -43.99 10.79 -18.96
N SER A 708 -44.79 10.66 -17.89
CA SER A 708 -44.30 10.63 -16.51
C SER A 708 -43.34 9.46 -16.21
N TYR A 709 -43.33 8.41 -17.04
CA TYR A 709 -42.36 7.32 -16.94
C TYR A 709 -40.94 7.72 -17.36
N LEU A 710 -40.75 8.90 -17.94
CA LEU A 710 -39.46 9.45 -18.37
C LEU A 710 -39.00 10.66 -17.51
N ASP A 711 -39.77 11.01 -16.48
CA ASP A 711 -39.47 12.14 -15.59
C ASP A 711 -38.23 11.86 -14.76
N ASP A 712 -38.14 10.66 -14.17
CA ASP A 712 -36.93 10.13 -13.54
C ASP A 712 -35.93 9.70 -14.64
N PRO A 713 -34.70 10.23 -14.65
CA PRO A 713 -33.70 9.90 -15.66
C PRO A 713 -33.13 8.47 -15.53
N ALA A 714 -33.23 7.86 -14.35
CA ALA A 714 -32.72 6.50 -14.13
C ALA A 714 -33.49 5.74 -13.04
N PRO A 715 -34.79 5.46 -13.23
CA PRO A 715 -35.58 4.72 -12.25
C PRO A 715 -35.09 3.27 -12.15
N SER A 716 -35.19 2.69 -10.96
CA SER A 716 -35.03 1.24 -10.78
C SER A 716 -36.18 0.49 -11.45
N ALA A 717 -35.96 -0.76 -11.81
CA ALA A 717 -37.03 -1.59 -12.37
C ALA A 717 -38.23 -1.69 -11.42
N ALA A 718 -37.98 -1.77 -10.10
CA ALA A 718 -39.02 -1.78 -9.08
C ALA A 718 -39.90 -0.52 -9.13
N ALA A 719 -39.29 0.67 -9.17
CA ALA A 719 -40.02 1.94 -9.24
C ALA A 719 -40.90 2.06 -10.50
N VAL A 720 -40.41 1.54 -11.63
CA VAL A 720 -41.20 1.47 -12.88
C VAL A 720 -42.42 0.57 -12.70
N PHE A 721 -42.26 -0.60 -12.08
CA PHE A 721 -43.37 -1.52 -11.87
C PHE A 721 -44.37 -1.05 -10.81
N ASP A 722 -43.91 -0.36 -9.76
CA ASP A 722 -44.78 0.27 -8.76
C ASP A 722 -45.68 1.31 -9.42
N THR A 723 -45.09 2.16 -10.28
CA THR A 723 -45.82 3.16 -11.07
C THR A 723 -46.86 2.50 -12.00
N ALA A 724 -46.55 1.31 -12.51
CA ALA A 724 -47.45 0.51 -13.34
C ALA A 724 -48.49 -0.32 -12.56
N GLY A 725 -48.45 -0.33 -11.22
CA GLY A 725 -49.29 -1.20 -10.38
C GLY A 725 -48.99 -2.69 -10.58
N ALA A 726 -47.76 -3.03 -10.95
CA ALA A 726 -47.30 -4.39 -11.22
C ALA A 726 -46.49 -4.97 -10.03
N GLU A 727 -47.11 -4.98 -8.85
CA GLU A 727 -46.51 -5.43 -7.58
C GLU A 727 -45.67 -6.73 -7.67
N PRO A 728 -46.11 -7.81 -8.36
CA PRO A 728 -45.30 -9.02 -8.45
C PRO A 728 -43.96 -8.82 -9.18
N LEU A 729 -43.88 -7.87 -10.13
CA LEU A 729 -42.65 -7.54 -10.83
C LEU A 729 -41.77 -6.58 -10.04
N ALA A 730 -42.37 -5.67 -9.26
CA ALA A 730 -41.62 -4.83 -8.33
C ALA A 730 -40.90 -5.69 -7.27
N GLN A 731 -41.62 -6.64 -6.67
CA GLN A 731 -41.05 -7.61 -5.73
C GLN A 731 -39.96 -8.48 -6.38
N ALA A 732 -40.18 -8.93 -7.61
CA ALA A 732 -39.17 -9.68 -8.36
C ALA A 732 -37.91 -8.85 -8.62
N ALA A 733 -38.05 -7.58 -9.02
CA ALA A 733 -36.93 -6.68 -9.25
C ALA A 733 -36.07 -6.49 -8.00
N ILE A 734 -36.70 -6.27 -6.84
CA ILE A 734 -36.01 -6.15 -5.55
C ILE A 734 -35.26 -7.44 -5.22
N MET A 735 -35.94 -8.59 -5.25
CA MET A 735 -35.34 -9.89 -4.93
C MET A 735 -34.16 -10.21 -5.86
N TRP A 736 -34.25 -9.91 -7.16
CA TRP A 736 -33.17 -10.14 -8.12
C TRP A 736 -31.96 -9.24 -7.89
N ARG A 737 -32.18 -7.98 -7.49
CA ARG A 737 -31.09 -7.06 -7.12
C ARG A 737 -30.42 -7.47 -5.82
N ASP A 738 -31.21 -7.89 -4.82
CA ASP A 738 -30.66 -8.41 -3.56
C ASP A 738 -29.79 -9.65 -3.79
N LEU A 739 -30.28 -10.57 -4.61
CA LEU A 739 -29.54 -11.77 -4.98
C LEU A 739 -28.28 -11.43 -5.78
N GLN A 740 -28.35 -10.50 -6.73
CA GLN A 740 -27.19 -10.05 -7.51
C GLN A 740 -26.10 -9.45 -6.61
N GLY A 741 -26.47 -8.57 -5.68
CA GLY A 741 -25.54 -7.88 -4.79
C GLY A 741 -24.70 -8.87 -3.99
N VAL A 742 -25.35 -9.86 -3.35
CA VAL A 742 -24.64 -10.89 -2.57
C VAL A 742 -23.85 -11.85 -3.46
N MET A 743 -24.41 -12.30 -4.58
CA MET A 743 -23.70 -13.19 -5.52
C MET A 743 -22.41 -12.55 -6.04
N ARG A 744 -22.45 -11.25 -6.37
CA ARG A 744 -21.27 -10.49 -6.85
C ARG A 744 -20.30 -10.13 -5.73
N LEU A 745 -20.76 -10.01 -4.49
CA LEU A 745 -19.91 -9.81 -3.31
C LEU A 745 -19.11 -11.07 -2.97
N VAL A 746 -19.78 -12.22 -2.94
CA VAL A 746 -19.20 -13.50 -2.48
C VAL A 746 -18.33 -14.15 -3.56
N GLY A 747 -18.75 -14.10 -4.83
CA GLY A 747 -18.12 -14.84 -5.92
C GLY A 747 -17.77 -14.00 -7.15
N GLU A 748 -16.87 -14.54 -7.98
CA GLU A 748 -16.62 -14.03 -9.33
C GLU A 748 -17.79 -14.38 -10.27
N GLU A 749 -17.73 -13.88 -11.51
CA GLU A 749 -18.74 -14.20 -12.52
C GLU A 749 -18.84 -15.73 -12.74
N GLY A 750 -20.07 -16.25 -12.71
CA GLY A 750 -20.32 -17.69 -12.81
C GLY A 750 -20.22 -18.46 -11.49
N PHE A 751 -20.18 -17.77 -10.34
CA PHE A 751 -20.25 -18.41 -9.02
C PHE A 751 -21.48 -19.31 -8.85
N ASP A 752 -21.26 -20.55 -8.40
CA ASP A 752 -22.32 -21.50 -8.12
C ASP A 752 -22.73 -21.48 -6.64
N ALA A 753 -23.91 -20.90 -6.37
CA ALA A 753 -24.48 -20.81 -5.04
C ALA A 753 -24.75 -22.19 -4.40
N THR A 754 -24.97 -23.23 -5.21
CA THR A 754 -25.30 -24.57 -4.69
C THR A 754 -24.08 -25.27 -4.09
N ALA A 755 -22.89 -24.98 -4.62
CA ALA A 755 -21.60 -25.47 -4.12
C ALA A 755 -21.06 -24.67 -2.93
N ALA A 756 -21.74 -23.59 -2.53
CA ALA A 756 -21.29 -22.71 -1.46
C ALA A 756 -21.43 -23.33 -0.06
N GLY A 757 -20.60 -22.86 0.87
CA GLY A 757 -20.65 -23.27 2.28
C GLY A 757 -21.94 -22.81 2.99
N PRO A 758 -22.28 -23.40 4.16
CA PRO A 758 -23.53 -23.11 4.89
C PRO A 758 -23.74 -21.63 5.21
N LYS A 759 -22.66 -20.90 5.52
CA LYS A 759 -22.71 -19.47 5.87
C LYS A 759 -23.12 -18.59 4.67
N VAL A 760 -22.59 -18.89 3.48
CA VAL A 760 -22.97 -18.21 2.23
C VAL A 760 -24.42 -18.47 1.88
N LYS A 761 -24.85 -19.72 2.03
CA LYS A 761 -26.24 -20.14 1.80
C LYS A 761 -27.21 -19.42 2.71
N ALA A 762 -26.87 -19.27 4.00
CA ALA A 762 -27.65 -18.49 4.96
C ALA A 762 -27.66 -16.99 4.61
N LEU A 763 -26.53 -16.42 4.18
CA LEU A 763 -26.45 -15.02 3.75
C LEU A 763 -27.34 -14.74 2.53
N LEU A 764 -27.29 -15.62 1.51
CA LEU A 764 -28.14 -15.53 0.32
C LEU A 764 -29.63 -15.62 0.68
N ALA A 765 -30.00 -16.54 1.59
CA ALA A 765 -31.38 -16.68 2.04
C ALA A 765 -31.86 -15.42 2.77
N ASN A 766 -31.09 -14.95 3.76
CA ASN A 766 -31.43 -13.78 4.57
C ASN A 766 -31.53 -12.51 3.71
N ALA A 767 -30.60 -12.32 2.76
CA ALA A 767 -30.63 -11.20 1.82
C ALA A 767 -31.92 -11.11 1.00
N CYS A 768 -32.54 -12.25 0.69
CA CYS A 768 -33.82 -12.32 -0.01
C CYS A 768 -35.03 -12.54 0.93
N GLY A 769 -34.85 -12.34 2.24
CA GLY A 769 -35.89 -12.48 3.26
C GLY A 769 -36.39 -13.92 3.48
N GLN A 770 -35.53 -14.92 3.25
CA GLN A 770 -35.84 -16.36 3.38
C GLN A 770 -35.16 -16.97 4.60
N GLU A 771 -35.80 -17.97 5.21
CA GLU A 771 -35.29 -18.64 6.43
C GLU A 771 -34.03 -19.47 6.16
N ASP A 772 -34.00 -20.15 5.01
CA ASP A 772 -32.87 -20.99 4.59
C ASP A 772 -32.72 -21.06 3.06
N PHE A 773 -31.70 -21.78 2.59
CA PHE A 773 -31.36 -21.87 1.17
C PHE A 773 -32.35 -22.73 0.35
N ASP A 774 -33.04 -23.67 0.98
CA ASP A 774 -34.04 -24.50 0.32
C ASP A 774 -35.33 -23.69 0.10
N ALA A 775 -35.71 -22.87 1.09
CA ALA A 775 -36.74 -21.85 0.98
C ALA A 775 -36.39 -20.82 -0.11
N LEU A 776 -35.14 -20.34 -0.15
CA LEU A 776 -34.65 -19.48 -1.23
C LEU A 776 -34.79 -20.13 -2.60
N THR A 777 -34.39 -21.39 -2.75
CA THR A 777 -34.47 -22.10 -4.03
C THR A 777 -35.92 -22.19 -4.51
N SER A 778 -36.85 -22.43 -3.59
CA SER A 778 -38.29 -22.45 -3.88
C SER A 778 -38.82 -21.08 -4.26
N ALA A 779 -38.45 -20.04 -3.50
CA ALA A 779 -38.83 -18.65 -3.75
C ALA A 779 -38.31 -18.15 -5.11
N VAL A 780 -37.07 -18.48 -5.49
CA VAL A 780 -36.50 -18.14 -6.80
C VAL A 780 -37.34 -18.75 -7.93
N ALA A 781 -37.74 -20.02 -7.81
CA ALA A 781 -38.56 -20.67 -8.83
C ALA A 781 -39.97 -20.05 -8.93
N GLU A 782 -40.60 -19.74 -7.79
CA GLU A 782 -41.91 -19.11 -7.76
C GLU A 782 -41.87 -17.68 -8.33
N THR A 783 -40.93 -16.85 -7.86
CA THR A 783 -40.75 -15.46 -8.31
C THR A 783 -40.49 -15.42 -9.81
N ALA A 784 -39.61 -16.27 -10.33
CA ALA A 784 -39.34 -16.32 -11.75
C ALA A 784 -40.56 -16.75 -12.59
N SER A 785 -41.34 -17.74 -12.14
CA SER A 785 -42.57 -18.16 -12.84
C SER A 785 -43.61 -17.03 -12.85
N ARG A 786 -43.84 -16.39 -11.70
CA ARG A 786 -44.82 -15.29 -11.55
C ARG A 786 -44.40 -14.07 -12.37
N ALA A 787 -43.11 -13.73 -12.34
CA ALA A 787 -42.55 -12.66 -13.15
C ALA A 787 -42.71 -12.95 -14.64
N ALA A 788 -42.40 -14.17 -15.08
CA ALA A 788 -42.55 -14.58 -16.48
C ALA A 788 -44.00 -14.52 -16.97
N GLU A 789 -44.96 -14.98 -16.15
CA GLU A 789 -46.39 -14.86 -16.45
C GLU A 789 -46.82 -13.39 -16.55
N ARG A 790 -46.38 -12.56 -15.60
CA ARG A 790 -46.75 -11.15 -15.59
C ARG A 790 -46.13 -10.37 -16.74
N ILE A 791 -44.88 -10.66 -17.10
CA ILE A 791 -44.21 -10.09 -18.29
C ILE A 791 -44.97 -10.48 -19.55
N ASP A 792 -45.38 -11.73 -19.71
CA ASP A 792 -46.16 -12.19 -20.87
C ASP A 792 -47.52 -11.45 -21.00
N THR A 793 -48.08 -10.96 -19.89
CA THR A 793 -49.31 -10.14 -19.92
C THR A 793 -49.08 -8.65 -20.18
N LEU A 794 -47.93 -8.11 -19.76
CA LEU A 794 -47.63 -6.67 -19.81
C LEU A 794 -46.88 -6.27 -21.08
N VAL A 795 -46.09 -7.17 -21.64
CA VAL A 795 -45.32 -6.98 -22.87
C VAL A 795 -45.99 -7.80 -23.97
N PRO A 796 -46.58 -7.15 -25.00
CA PRO A 796 -47.15 -7.84 -26.15
C PRO A 796 -46.12 -8.77 -26.78
N ARG A 797 -46.54 -9.99 -27.16
CA ARG A 797 -45.68 -10.88 -27.96
C ARG A 797 -45.60 -10.32 -29.39
N ALA A 798 -44.37 -10.06 -29.85
CA ALA A 798 -44.07 -9.70 -31.24
C ALA A 798 -44.54 -10.75 -32.24
#